data_AF-A0A098GJG2-F1
#
_entry.id   AF-A0A098GJG2-F1
#
_cell.length_a   1.000
_cell.length_b   1.000
_cell.length_c   1.000
_cell.angle_alpha   90.00
_cell.angle_beta   90.00
_cell.angle_gamma   90.00
#
_symmetry.space_group_name_H-M   'P 1'
#
loop_
_entity.id
_entity.type
_entity.pdbx_description
1 polymer ?
#
loop_
_entity_poly.entity_id
_entity_poly.type
_entity_poly.pdbx_seq_one_letter_code
_entity_poly.pdbx_strand_id
1 'polypeptide(L)'
;MMISSLQVPDELRKRMQGLYNTDEKSYIRYLTEKAEVSQDAKVRIYNLAKQIIEKVRFGKGSTLIDAFMQEYGLSSEEGVALMCLAESLLRIPDECTIDEMIRDKIAGTTWKKHIGSSSSIFVNASTLALCVGARVLREVDDSRWYSVLSNLLKNMGEPIIRKAALQAMCILGKHFVMGRDIEDAVARSNDSKQLCSFDILGESARTREDADRYFAAYMHAIEVIGADAVCGDDISSRHGISVKLSALHPRYDFAQIDYVLDDISSKLLEICAAAKKHNIGVLIDAEEARRLEASLIVLEKVFLDKSLDGWEGLGLAVQAYQKRALGVLDIVEDIAIRANRKMVVRLVKGAYWDYEIKNAQELGLDGYPVFTRRAYTDASYFACVQRILSKPNTFYPCFATHNAYTLASVLESADKDHPGFEFQRLHGMAQGLYSYVTGEVAPSVKCRVYAPVGSYQDLLPYLIRRLLENGTNSSFVNKINDVDVPAEQLLVDPLEKAKSFEYCPHPSIPLPIDMFGKDRVNSIGLNTSDSLAMSVLNEEVQAFTNVTRKATPIINGEDVEGAAPIEFFSPGDFSCKVGEVSYATPEQVKEAFAVAQGAYAEWSALSIEERAAILDNAADLLEKERGKFVALLMLEGGKVISDIMAEIREAVDFLRYYAMIARKDIASTIKLPGPSGEENYMYFESRGVFVCITPWNFPLAIFLGPIAAALVTGNTVIAKPSEQTSLIAYEAVKLFFRAGLPGSVLQFLPGEGAALGEVLINNEHVAGVAFTGSTDTANIINKTLAKRNRDIVPIIAETGGINAMIVDSSALLEQVSDDVIISAFRSAGQRCSALRVLLLQEEIADRQIEIICGALKELRLGNPMLLSSDVGPVIDQQSYDMLCEYVKGMEEKGAKLLHKLDIGSLAEVGHYFPPHIFEVGSVSEVAKEVFGPILHIMRYKKSDLVSILEEINKTGYGLTFSVQSRIQSNIDLIVDKIKAGNVYVNRNQIGAVVGVTPFGGSGLSGTGPKAGGPFYLHRFVTEKTVTVNTTALGGNVALVCLEEE
;
A
#
# COMPACT_ATOMS: atom_id res chain seq x y z
N MET A 1 6.90 -23.51 -14.63
CA MET A 1 7.18 -23.16 -13.22
C MET A 1 6.86 -21.69 -13.02
N MET A 2 6.30 -21.31 -11.88
CA MET A 2 5.85 -19.93 -11.60
C MET A 2 7.00 -18.95 -11.32
N ILE A 3 8.04 -19.46 -10.68
CA ILE A 3 9.25 -18.71 -10.30
C ILE A 3 10.46 -19.22 -11.09
N SER A 4 11.44 -18.34 -11.31
CA SER A 4 12.69 -18.65 -12.00
C SER A 4 13.75 -19.24 -11.07
N SER A 5 14.86 -19.72 -11.64
CA SER A 5 15.99 -20.24 -10.86
C SER A 5 16.65 -19.19 -9.94
N LEU A 6 16.62 -17.90 -10.30
CA LEU A 6 17.12 -16.81 -9.45
C LEU A 6 16.22 -16.56 -8.24
N GLN A 7 14.92 -16.81 -8.42
CA GLN A 7 13.89 -16.63 -7.40
C GLN A 7 13.75 -17.83 -6.46
N VAL A 8 14.35 -18.98 -6.78
CA VAL A 8 14.47 -20.11 -5.87
C VAL A 8 15.56 -19.80 -4.84
N PRO A 9 15.27 -19.83 -3.52
CA PRO A 9 16.25 -19.50 -2.50
C PRO A 9 17.24 -20.64 -2.27
N ASP A 10 18.53 -20.29 -2.15
CA ASP A 10 19.56 -21.17 -1.61
C ASP A 10 19.42 -21.33 -0.08
N GLU A 11 20.27 -22.13 0.55
CA GLU A 11 20.20 -22.41 1.98
C GLU A 11 20.39 -21.18 2.88
N LEU A 12 21.22 -20.20 2.49
CA LEU A 12 21.39 -18.97 3.27
C LEU A 12 20.18 -18.05 3.12
N ARG A 13 19.66 -17.90 1.89
CA ARG A 13 18.43 -17.14 1.64
C ARG A 13 17.21 -17.77 2.31
N LYS A 14 17.10 -19.10 2.35
CA LYS A 14 16.05 -19.81 3.12
C LYS A 14 16.13 -19.47 4.61
N ARG A 15 17.32 -19.51 5.21
CA ARG A 15 17.51 -19.14 6.63
C ARG A 15 17.15 -17.68 6.89
N MET A 16 17.61 -16.77 6.03
CA MET A 16 17.27 -15.35 6.13
C MET A 16 15.75 -15.13 6.00
N GLN A 17 15.10 -15.72 4.99
CA GLN A 17 13.65 -15.54 4.78
C GLN A 17 12.81 -16.24 5.85
N GLY A 18 13.29 -17.33 6.46
CA GLY A 18 12.67 -17.89 7.66
C GLY A 18 12.57 -16.90 8.84
N LEU A 19 13.37 -15.84 8.86
CA LEU A 19 13.30 -14.77 9.86
C LEU A 19 12.34 -13.63 9.49
N TYR A 20 11.74 -13.62 8.30
CA TYR A 20 10.86 -12.53 7.84
C TYR A 20 9.72 -12.28 8.81
N ASN A 21 8.96 -13.33 9.15
CA ASN A 21 7.81 -13.27 10.05
C ASN A 21 8.04 -14.03 11.37
N THR A 22 9.29 -14.22 11.80
CA THR A 22 9.55 -14.95 13.05
C THR A 22 8.82 -14.31 14.24
N ASP A 23 8.41 -15.16 15.20
CA ASP A 23 7.78 -14.71 16.44
C ASP A 23 8.70 -13.71 17.14
N GLU A 24 8.18 -12.51 17.34
CA GLU A 24 8.98 -11.39 17.86
C GLU A 24 9.41 -11.63 19.30
N LYS A 25 8.57 -12.28 20.12
CA LYS A 25 8.84 -12.50 21.54
C LYS A 25 10.03 -13.43 21.77
N SER A 26 10.01 -14.61 21.14
CA SER A 26 11.11 -15.57 21.24
C SER A 26 12.39 -15.03 20.60
N TYR A 27 12.28 -14.38 19.44
CA TYR A 27 13.43 -13.88 18.72
C TYR A 27 14.11 -12.71 19.43
N ILE A 28 13.35 -11.77 20.00
CA ILE A 28 13.96 -10.65 20.72
C ILE A 28 14.62 -11.06 22.02
N ARG A 29 14.12 -12.12 22.68
CA ARG A 29 14.81 -12.73 23.82
C ARG A 29 16.20 -13.23 23.40
N TYR A 30 16.27 -13.98 22.30
CA TYR A 30 17.55 -14.45 21.74
C TYR A 30 18.50 -13.28 21.39
N LEU A 31 17.99 -12.23 20.74
CA LEU A 31 18.81 -11.06 20.40
C LEU A 31 19.29 -10.28 21.62
N THR A 32 18.46 -10.20 22.67
CA THR A 32 18.82 -9.56 23.95
C THR A 32 19.93 -10.34 24.64
N GLU A 33 19.80 -11.67 24.71
CA GLU A 33 20.82 -12.56 25.28
C GLU A 33 22.14 -12.48 24.49
N LYS A 34 22.06 -12.38 23.15
CA LYS A 34 23.22 -12.12 22.29
C LYS A 34 23.88 -10.78 22.59
N ALA A 35 23.10 -9.71 22.66
CA ALA A 35 23.58 -8.34 22.80
C ALA A 35 24.06 -7.97 24.23
N GLU A 36 23.82 -8.84 25.22
CA GLU A 36 24.13 -8.58 26.62
C GLU A 36 25.62 -8.32 26.83
N VAL A 37 25.93 -7.30 27.65
CA VAL A 37 27.29 -6.95 28.07
C VAL A 37 27.41 -7.03 29.59
N SER A 38 28.64 -7.13 30.10
CA SER A 38 28.90 -7.18 31.55
C SER A 38 28.31 -5.96 32.29
N GLN A 39 27.99 -6.13 33.58
CA GLN A 39 27.45 -5.03 34.39
C GLN A 39 28.41 -3.83 34.45
N ASP A 40 29.72 -4.08 34.50
CA ASP A 40 30.74 -3.02 34.48
C ASP A 40 30.74 -2.26 33.14
N ALA A 41 30.54 -2.96 32.03
CA ALA A 41 30.39 -2.34 30.72
C ALA A 41 29.12 -1.47 30.66
N LYS A 42 27.98 -1.93 31.20
CA LYS A 42 26.75 -1.12 31.30
C LYS A 42 26.98 0.19 32.06
N VAL A 43 27.72 0.14 33.18
CA VAL A 43 28.06 1.35 33.96
C VAL A 43 28.94 2.30 33.15
N ARG A 44 29.95 1.79 32.42
CA ARG A 44 30.79 2.61 31.54
C ARG A 44 30.01 3.25 30.41
N ILE A 45 29.14 2.48 29.74
CA ILE A 45 28.24 2.98 28.67
C ILE A 45 27.36 4.10 29.21
N TYR A 46 26.71 3.87 30.36
CA TYR A 46 25.85 4.87 30.99
C TYR A 46 26.60 6.17 31.28
N ASN A 47 27.77 6.07 31.94
CA ASN A 47 28.56 7.24 32.32
C ASN A 47 29.06 8.02 31.10
N LEU A 48 29.53 7.31 30.06
CA LEU A 48 29.98 7.93 28.82
C LEU A 48 28.83 8.61 28.08
N ALA A 49 27.69 7.94 27.95
CA ALA A 49 26.51 8.51 27.32
C ALA A 49 26.00 9.73 28.10
N LYS A 50 26.02 9.70 29.43
CA LYS A 50 25.65 10.83 30.29
C LYS A 50 26.57 12.02 30.06
N GLN A 51 27.88 11.78 30.07
CA GLN A 51 28.89 12.81 29.79
C GLN A 51 28.68 13.46 28.42
N ILE A 52 28.41 12.66 27.38
CA ILE A 52 28.10 13.17 26.04
C ILE A 52 26.84 14.04 26.06
N ILE A 53 25.75 13.57 26.66
CA ILE A 53 24.47 14.30 26.72
C ILE A 53 24.63 15.63 27.46
N GLU A 54 25.26 15.63 28.64
CA GLU A 54 25.49 16.84 29.42
C GLU A 54 26.35 17.84 28.63
N LYS A 55 27.44 17.39 28.01
CA LYS A 55 28.30 18.27 27.20
C LYS A 55 27.56 18.88 26.01
N VAL A 56 26.70 18.11 25.33
CA VAL A 56 25.90 18.60 24.20
C VAL A 56 24.87 19.63 24.67
N ARG A 57 24.18 19.38 25.79
CA ARG A 57 23.18 20.31 26.36
C ARG A 57 23.77 21.65 26.81
N PHE A 58 24.98 21.63 27.38
CA PHE A 58 25.65 22.84 27.89
C PHE A 58 26.64 23.47 26.90
N GLY A 59 26.78 22.92 25.69
CA GLY A 59 27.62 23.47 24.63
C GLY A 59 26.99 24.68 23.93
N LYS A 60 27.78 25.70 23.58
CA LYS A 60 27.34 26.80 22.71
C LYS A 60 27.17 26.28 21.28
N GLY A 61 25.95 25.90 20.90
CA GLY A 61 25.71 25.49 19.51
C GLY A 61 24.35 24.86 19.21
N SER A 62 23.23 25.36 19.77
CA SER A 62 21.93 25.01 19.22
C SER A 62 21.85 25.53 17.78
N THR A 63 21.73 24.65 16.80
CA THR A 63 21.54 25.08 15.41
C THR A 63 20.18 25.77 15.26
N LEU A 64 19.98 26.56 14.21
CA LEU A 64 18.69 27.19 13.90
C LEU A 64 17.57 26.14 13.83
N ILE A 65 17.88 24.93 13.35
CA ILE A 65 16.97 23.79 13.31
C ILE A 65 16.67 23.31 14.73
N ASP A 66 17.66 23.11 15.60
CA ASP A 66 17.41 22.61 16.97
C ASP A 66 16.44 23.51 17.72
N ALA A 67 16.59 24.84 17.59
CA ALA A 67 15.68 25.82 18.17
C ALA A 67 14.29 25.81 17.50
N PHE A 68 14.24 25.59 16.17
CA PHE A 68 12.99 25.48 15.42
C PHE A 68 12.20 24.22 15.79
N MET A 69 12.87 23.07 15.89
CA MET A 69 12.33 21.78 16.33
C MET A 69 11.79 21.84 17.75
N GLN A 70 12.48 22.56 18.64
CA GLN A 70 12.10 22.75 20.03
C GLN A 70 10.87 23.65 20.18
N GLU A 71 10.79 24.73 19.40
CA GLU A 71 9.68 25.69 19.47
C GLU A 71 8.39 25.12 18.85
N TYR A 72 8.50 24.42 17.72
CA TYR A 72 7.34 23.96 16.95
C TYR A 72 7.05 22.48 17.08
N GLY A 73 7.92 21.67 17.69
CA GLY A 73 7.77 20.23 17.89
C GLY A 73 7.16 19.50 16.68
N LEU A 74 7.93 18.95 15.75
CA LEU A 74 7.43 18.48 14.43
C LEU A 74 6.29 17.43 14.43
N SER A 75 5.91 16.87 15.58
CA SER A 75 4.70 16.07 15.73
C SER A 75 3.44 16.88 16.07
N SER A 76 3.55 18.19 16.24
CA SER A 76 2.45 19.12 16.46
C SER A 76 1.73 19.39 15.14
N GLU A 77 0.46 19.78 15.22
CA GLU A 77 -0.31 20.17 14.03
C GLU A 77 0.35 21.37 13.32
N GLU A 78 0.95 22.31 14.08
CA GLU A 78 1.66 23.47 13.52
C GLU A 78 2.94 23.09 12.78
N GLY A 79 3.74 22.18 13.35
CA GLY A 79 4.98 21.69 12.74
C GLY A 79 4.71 20.91 11.46
N VAL A 80 3.71 20.04 11.46
CA VAL A 80 3.26 19.31 10.27
C VAL A 80 2.72 20.27 9.21
N ALA A 81 1.89 21.24 9.59
CA ALA A 81 1.33 22.22 8.66
C ALA A 81 2.42 23.07 7.99
N LEU A 82 3.43 23.53 8.75
CA LEU A 82 4.53 24.30 8.19
C LEU A 82 5.38 23.46 7.24
N MET A 83 5.63 22.20 7.57
CA MET A 83 6.40 21.30 6.72
C MET A 83 5.66 20.94 5.43
N CYS A 84 4.35 20.69 5.50
CA CYS A 84 3.52 20.50 4.32
C CYS A 84 3.51 21.77 3.45
N LEU A 85 3.42 22.96 4.06
CA LEU A 85 3.50 24.22 3.34
C LEU A 85 4.87 24.41 2.67
N ALA A 86 5.96 24.14 3.40
CA ALA A 86 7.34 24.18 2.90
C ALA A 86 7.52 23.35 1.64
N GLU A 87 6.99 22.13 1.72
CA GLU A 87 7.09 21.13 0.69
C GLU A 87 6.26 21.48 -0.54
N SER A 88 5.01 21.88 -0.34
CA SER A 88 4.11 22.14 -1.44
C SER A 88 4.45 23.45 -2.17
N LEU A 89 4.95 24.48 -1.47
CA LEU A 89 5.34 25.76 -2.09
C LEU A 89 6.46 25.66 -3.13
N LEU A 90 7.32 24.65 -3.02
CA LEU A 90 8.47 24.45 -3.93
C LEU A 90 8.15 23.57 -5.13
N ARG A 91 7.00 22.87 -5.10
CA ARG A 91 6.59 21.87 -6.11
C ARG A 91 5.42 22.31 -6.96
N ILE A 92 4.49 23.04 -6.37
CA ILE A 92 3.32 23.53 -7.08
C ILE A 92 3.81 24.56 -8.13
N PRO A 93 3.59 24.31 -9.44
CA PRO A 93 4.08 25.17 -10.50
C PRO A 93 3.27 26.48 -10.64
N ASP A 94 2.03 26.51 -10.16
CA ASP A 94 1.13 27.65 -10.33
C ASP A 94 0.83 28.42 -9.04
N GLU A 95 0.68 29.73 -9.20
CA GLU A 95 0.50 30.67 -8.09
C GLU A 95 -0.84 30.51 -7.36
N CYS A 96 -1.90 30.13 -8.08
CA CYS A 96 -3.24 30.03 -7.53
C CYS A 96 -3.36 28.87 -6.54
N THR A 97 -2.81 27.71 -6.89
CA THR A 97 -2.77 26.50 -6.05
C THR A 97 -1.86 26.71 -4.84
N ILE A 98 -0.76 27.46 -4.99
CA ILE A 98 0.05 27.91 -3.87
C ILE A 98 -0.78 28.75 -2.88
N ASP A 99 -1.54 29.72 -3.36
CA ASP A 99 -2.32 30.60 -2.48
C ASP A 99 -3.43 29.86 -1.74
N GLU A 100 -4.09 28.90 -2.39
CA GLU A 100 -5.05 28.00 -1.74
C GLU A 100 -4.37 27.14 -0.67
N MET A 101 -3.20 26.56 -0.95
CA MET A 101 -2.45 25.78 0.03
C MET A 101 -2.05 26.64 1.24
N ILE A 102 -1.58 27.86 1.01
CA ILE A 102 -1.30 28.85 2.08
C ILE A 102 -2.58 29.10 2.89
N ARG A 103 -3.71 29.35 2.22
CA ARG A 103 -4.99 29.63 2.88
C ARG A 103 -5.45 28.44 3.73
N ASP A 104 -5.43 27.23 3.20
CA ASP A 104 -5.83 26.00 3.89
C ASP A 104 -4.97 25.73 5.12
N LYS A 105 -3.64 25.76 4.98
CA LYS A 105 -2.73 25.41 6.08
C LYS A 105 -2.55 26.53 7.11
N ILE A 106 -2.61 27.80 6.70
CA ILE A 106 -2.45 28.92 7.64
C ILE A 106 -3.78 29.27 8.33
N ALA A 107 -4.92 29.25 7.64
CA ALA A 107 -6.20 29.65 8.22
C ALA A 107 -6.84 28.58 9.11
N GLY A 108 -6.54 27.29 8.90
CA GLY A 108 -7.09 26.17 9.67
C GLY A 108 -6.42 25.91 11.03
N THR A 109 -5.21 26.42 11.26
CA THR A 109 -4.39 26.04 12.43
C THR A 109 -4.44 27.10 13.53
N THR A 110 -4.55 26.71 14.80
CA THR A 110 -4.74 27.64 15.93
C THR A 110 -3.41 28.20 16.45
N TRP A 111 -2.79 29.13 15.72
CA TRP A 111 -1.46 29.71 16.00
C TRP A 111 -1.32 30.54 17.31
N LYS A 112 -2.31 30.53 18.22
CA LYS A 112 -2.39 31.45 19.37
C LYS A 112 -1.38 31.21 20.49
N LYS A 113 -0.74 30.03 20.58
CA LYS A 113 0.06 29.62 21.76
C LYS A 113 1.55 30.02 21.74
N HIS A 114 2.11 30.42 20.60
CA HIS A 114 3.57 30.57 20.43
C HIS A 114 4.04 32.02 20.19
N ILE A 115 3.19 33.03 20.43
CA ILE A 115 3.57 34.43 20.26
C ILE A 115 4.36 34.89 21.49
N GLY A 116 5.69 35.00 21.36
CA GLY A 116 6.58 35.63 22.34
C GLY A 116 7.34 34.68 23.29
N SER A 117 7.39 33.38 23.01
CA SER A 117 8.05 32.33 23.82
C SER A 117 9.54 32.12 23.49
N SER A 118 10.02 32.50 22.30
CA SER A 118 11.40 32.25 21.87
C SER A 118 12.34 33.41 22.17
N SER A 119 13.57 33.11 22.63
CA SER A 119 14.65 34.09 22.83
C SER A 119 15.38 34.48 21.52
N SER A 120 15.08 33.81 20.40
CA SER A 120 15.69 34.08 19.09
C SER A 120 14.88 35.11 18.28
N ILE A 121 15.53 36.22 17.93
CA ILE A 121 14.97 37.30 17.09
C ILE A 121 14.50 36.78 15.72
N PHE A 122 15.19 35.78 15.17
CA PHE A 122 14.88 35.21 13.86
C PHE A 122 13.70 34.24 13.91
N VAL A 123 13.57 33.44 14.98
CA VAL A 123 12.40 32.58 15.21
C VAL A 123 11.18 33.47 15.38
N ASN A 124 11.26 34.50 16.24
CA ASN A 124 10.20 35.49 16.39
C ASN A 124 9.86 36.22 15.08
N ALA A 125 10.83 36.52 14.21
CA ALA A 125 10.59 37.12 12.89
C ALA A 125 9.95 36.15 11.88
N SER A 126 10.25 34.85 11.98
CA SER A 126 9.66 33.77 11.17
C SER A 126 8.22 33.50 11.62
N THR A 127 7.98 33.46 12.93
CA THR A 127 6.64 33.41 13.54
C THR A 127 5.85 34.66 13.17
N LEU A 128 6.47 35.85 13.15
CA LEU A 128 5.81 37.08 12.67
C LEU A 128 5.44 36.98 11.19
N ALA A 129 6.34 36.51 10.32
CA ALA A 129 6.11 36.37 8.89
C ALA A 129 4.99 35.35 8.56
N LEU A 130 4.84 34.30 9.37
CA LEU A 130 3.78 33.29 9.25
C LEU A 130 2.45 33.74 9.90
N CYS A 131 2.50 34.36 11.08
CA CYS A 131 1.33 34.89 11.79
C CYS A 131 0.72 36.13 11.11
N VAL A 132 1.48 36.80 10.23
CA VAL A 132 1.00 37.94 9.43
C VAL A 132 -0.14 37.55 8.48
N GLY A 133 -0.28 36.27 8.10
CA GLY A 133 -1.43 35.78 7.30
C GLY A 133 -2.68 35.41 8.12
N ALA A 134 -2.55 35.15 9.42
CA ALA A 134 -3.63 34.55 10.22
C ALA A 134 -4.67 35.54 10.80
N ARG A 135 -4.61 36.83 10.42
CA ARG A 135 -5.41 37.89 11.09
C ARG A 135 -6.14 38.87 10.19
N VAL A 136 -6.39 38.51 8.94
CA VAL A 136 -7.16 39.35 8.01
C VAL A 136 -8.66 38.97 7.93
N LEU A 137 -9.11 37.89 8.58
CA LEU A 137 -10.48 37.36 8.40
C LEU A 137 -11.33 37.12 9.67
N ARG A 138 -11.04 37.76 10.81
CA ARG A 138 -12.00 37.78 11.95
C ARG A 138 -12.09 39.15 12.61
N GLU A 139 -13.30 39.70 12.63
CA GLU A 139 -13.69 40.87 13.41
C GLU A 139 -13.68 40.52 14.90
N VAL A 140 -12.71 41.05 15.66
CA VAL A 140 -12.81 41.21 17.13
C VAL A 140 -12.07 42.49 17.53
N ASP A 141 -12.78 43.40 18.19
CA ASP A 141 -12.27 44.58 18.88
C ASP A 141 -11.32 44.18 20.02
N ASP A 142 -10.06 44.61 19.99
CA ASP A 142 -9.57 45.69 20.87
C ASP A 142 -8.06 45.97 20.69
N SER A 143 -7.66 47.20 21.01
CA SER A 143 -6.32 47.81 21.05
C SER A 143 -5.83 48.63 19.83
N ARG A 144 -5.51 49.91 20.10
CA ARG A 144 -5.12 50.99 19.16
C ARG A 144 -3.83 50.76 18.35
N TRP A 145 -3.03 49.73 18.66
CA TRP A 145 -1.84 49.36 17.88
C TRP A 145 -2.13 48.29 16.83
N TYR A 146 -3.21 47.52 17.00
CA TYR A 146 -3.71 46.56 16.00
C TYR A 146 -4.28 47.23 14.76
N SER A 147 -4.87 48.43 14.87
CA SER A 147 -5.44 49.13 13.71
C SER A 147 -4.39 49.70 12.76
N VAL A 148 -3.18 50.00 13.26
CA VAL A 148 -2.06 50.45 12.42
C VAL A 148 -1.41 49.26 11.71
N LEU A 149 -1.26 48.12 12.41
CA LEU A 149 -0.71 46.89 11.84
C LEU A 149 -1.70 46.19 10.89
N SER A 150 -3.00 46.17 11.20
CA SER A 150 -4.03 45.57 10.34
C SER A 150 -4.29 46.38 9.08
N ASN A 151 -4.15 47.71 9.12
CA ASN A 151 -4.20 48.56 7.92
C ASN A 151 -2.93 48.46 7.06
N LEU A 152 -1.78 48.16 7.65
CA LEU A 152 -0.56 47.85 6.91
C LEU A 152 -0.66 46.46 6.23
N LEU A 153 -1.23 45.47 6.93
CA LEU A 153 -1.37 44.09 6.44
C LEU A 153 -2.54 43.90 5.47
N LYS A 154 -3.66 44.64 5.60
CA LYS A 154 -4.70 44.73 4.56
C LYS A 154 -4.18 45.31 3.24
N ASN A 155 -3.08 46.06 3.28
CA ASN A 155 -2.43 46.64 2.11
C ASN A 155 -1.23 45.81 1.61
N MET A 156 -0.88 44.70 2.28
CA MET A 156 0.16 43.77 1.85
C MET A 156 -0.50 42.53 1.25
N GLY A 157 -0.69 42.51 -0.07
CA GLY A 157 -1.38 41.42 -0.76
C GLY A 157 -0.72 40.04 -0.57
N GLU A 158 -1.50 38.97 -0.86
CA GLU A 158 -1.09 37.55 -0.92
C GLU A 158 0.34 37.33 -1.50
N PRO A 159 0.81 38.07 -2.53
CA PRO A 159 2.17 37.93 -3.07
C PRO A 159 3.32 38.20 -2.07
N ILE A 160 3.11 39.02 -1.04
CA ILE A 160 4.15 39.34 -0.05
C ILE A 160 4.29 38.21 0.98
N ILE A 161 3.17 37.63 1.41
CA ILE A 161 3.15 36.45 2.29
C ILE A 161 3.81 35.28 1.59
N ARG A 162 3.49 35.05 0.30
CA ARG A 162 4.13 34.03 -0.53
C ARG A 162 5.64 34.20 -0.60
N LYS A 163 6.13 35.42 -0.91
CA LYS A 163 7.57 35.72 -0.96
C LYS A 163 8.25 35.50 0.39
N ALA A 164 7.61 35.87 1.50
CA ALA A 164 8.16 35.67 2.84
C ALA A 164 8.23 34.18 3.20
N ALA A 165 7.18 33.39 2.90
CA ALA A 165 7.15 31.95 3.12
C ALA A 165 8.21 31.24 2.26
N LEU A 166 8.29 31.53 0.95
CA LEU A 166 9.30 30.97 0.06
C LEU A 166 10.73 31.26 0.53
N GLN A 167 10.99 32.50 0.99
CA GLN A 167 12.31 32.88 1.49
C GLN A 167 12.68 32.15 2.79
N ALA A 168 11.73 32.02 3.72
CA ALA A 168 11.93 31.25 4.95
C ALA A 168 12.24 29.77 4.65
N MET A 169 11.55 29.20 3.64
CA MET A 169 11.76 27.82 3.21
C MET A 169 13.09 27.60 2.50
N CYS A 170 13.53 28.55 1.67
CA CYS A 170 14.86 28.53 1.07
C CYS A 170 15.97 28.57 2.13
N ILE A 171 15.73 29.28 3.25
CA ILE A 171 16.67 29.31 4.38
C ILE A 171 16.68 27.97 5.12
N LEU A 172 15.52 27.37 5.39
CA LEU A 172 15.44 26.04 6.01
C LEU A 172 16.06 24.93 5.14
N GLY A 173 15.80 24.95 3.82
CA GLY A 173 16.34 23.97 2.88
C GLY A 173 17.88 23.93 2.84
N LYS A 174 18.55 25.06 3.08
CA LYS A 174 20.02 25.12 3.18
C LYS A 174 20.60 24.34 4.36
N HIS A 175 19.79 24.01 5.36
CA HIS A 175 20.26 23.27 6.52
C HIS A 175 20.03 21.75 6.42
N PHE A 176 19.20 21.29 5.47
CA PHE A 176 18.93 19.86 5.24
C PHE A 176 19.68 19.28 4.03
N VAL A 177 20.20 20.13 3.15
CA VAL A 177 21.00 19.75 1.97
C VAL A 177 22.37 20.35 2.09
N MET A 178 23.39 19.54 1.81
CA MET A 178 24.77 20.00 1.81
C MET A 178 25.01 21.02 0.68
N GLY A 179 24.53 20.71 -0.53
CA GLY A 179 24.62 21.59 -1.71
C GLY A 179 23.53 21.29 -2.75
N ARG A 180 23.22 22.28 -3.59
CA ARG A 180 22.20 22.12 -4.66
C ARG A 180 22.67 21.19 -5.78
N ASP A 181 23.97 21.15 -5.97
CA ASP A 181 24.71 20.31 -6.88
C ASP A 181 25.92 19.73 -6.13
N ILE A 182 26.60 18.77 -6.76
CA ILE A 182 27.69 18.04 -6.12
C ILE A 182 28.92 18.94 -5.92
N GLU A 183 29.14 19.91 -6.80
CA GLU A 183 30.23 20.87 -6.73
C GLU A 183 30.12 21.76 -5.48
N ASP A 184 28.95 22.35 -5.23
CA ASP A 184 28.66 23.13 -4.02
C ASP A 184 28.77 22.27 -2.76
N ALA A 185 28.31 21.02 -2.83
CA ALA A 185 28.36 20.10 -1.70
C ALA A 185 29.81 19.70 -1.33
N VAL A 186 30.64 19.40 -2.33
CA VAL A 186 32.07 19.07 -2.15
C VAL A 186 32.83 20.28 -1.63
N ALA A 187 32.65 21.47 -2.22
CA ALA A 187 33.30 22.69 -1.78
C ALA A 187 33.03 23.01 -0.30
N ARG A 188 31.76 22.95 0.13
CA ARG A 188 31.37 23.17 1.53
C ARG A 188 31.90 22.10 2.48
N SER A 189 31.96 20.85 2.01
CA SER A 189 32.50 19.74 2.81
C SER A 189 34.00 19.92 3.06
N ASN A 190 34.75 20.38 2.05
CA ASN A 190 36.17 20.67 2.14
C ASN A 190 36.44 21.87 3.05
N ASP A 191 35.69 22.97 2.90
CA ASP A 191 35.81 24.17 3.74
C ASP A 191 35.58 23.87 5.22
N SER A 192 34.61 23.01 5.50
CA SER A 192 34.27 22.57 6.86
C SER A 192 35.12 21.38 7.36
N LYS A 193 36.03 20.86 6.53
CA LYS A 193 36.85 19.66 6.78
C LYS A 193 36.03 18.46 7.24
N GLN A 194 34.84 18.27 6.66
CA GLN A 194 33.93 17.19 7.00
C GLN A 194 34.03 16.05 5.98
N LEU A 195 34.38 14.86 6.43
CA LEU A 195 34.31 13.66 5.61
C LEU A 195 32.85 13.32 5.29
N CYS A 196 32.51 13.15 4.01
CA CYS A 196 31.12 12.90 3.59
C CYS A 196 30.91 11.58 2.85
N SER A 197 29.68 11.08 2.89
CA SER A 197 29.10 10.19 1.88
C SER A 197 27.96 10.96 1.23
N PHE A 198 28.08 11.30 -0.05
CA PHE A 198 27.07 12.09 -0.75
C PHE A 198 25.90 11.21 -1.17
N ASP A 199 24.70 11.61 -0.79
CA ASP A 199 23.44 11.02 -1.23
C ASP A 199 22.89 11.86 -2.37
N ILE A 200 23.09 11.39 -3.59
CA ILE A 200 22.51 12.04 -4.77
C ILE A 200 21.01 11.76 -4.73
N LEU A 201 20.24 12.80 -4.44
CA LEU A 201 18.81 12.72 -4.23
C LEU A 201 18.14 12.23 -5.52
N GLY A 202 17.68 10.98 -5.44
CA GLY A 202 17.06 10.23 -6.51
C GLY A 202 16.70 8.85 -5.98
N GLU A 203 15.41 8.52 -6.04
CA GLU A 203 14.92 7.21 -5.62
C GLU A 203 13.75 6.81 -6.50
N SER A 204 13.53 5.51 -6.66
CA SER A 204 12.31 4.99 -7.26
C SER A 204 12.01 5.59 -8.64
N ALA A 205 12.91 5.35 -9.61
CA ALA A 205 12.67 5.70 -11.00
C ALA A 205 11.32 5.13 -11.48
N ARG A 206 10.60 5.88 -12.32
CA ARG A 206 9.34 5.42 -12.93
C ARG A 206 9.51 5.11 -14.41
N THR A 207 10.48 5.75 -15.06
CA THR A 207 10.82 5.51 -16.45
C THR A 207 12.30 5.13 -16.62
N ARG A 208 12.68 4.66 -17.81
CA ARG A 208 14.09 4.41 -18.16
C ARG A 208 14.89 5.70 -18.21
N GLU A 209 14.28 6.77 -18.70
CA GLU A 209 14.88 8.10 -18.75
C GLU A 209 15.18 8.65 -17.35
N ASP A 210 14.29 8.43 -16.37
CA ASP A 210 14.59 8.75 -14.97
C ASP A 210 15.81 7.95 -14.47
N ALA A 211 15.85 6.65 -14.76
CA ALA A 211 16.93 5.77 -14.34
C ALA A 211 18.29 6.13 -14.98
N ASP A 212 18.29 6.55 -16.24
CA ASP A 212 19.48 7.00 -16.95
C ASP A 212 19.96 8.36 -16.44
N ARG A 213 19.02 9.27 -16.11
CA ARG A 213 19.33 10.55 -15.47
C ARG A 213 19.99 10.34 -14.10
N TYR A 214 19.45 9.47 -13.25
CA TYR A 214 20.05 9.18 -11.95
C TYR A 214 21.42 8.49 -12.09
N PHE A 215 21.56 7.54 -13.02
CA PHE A 215 22.84 6.93 -13.33
C PHE A 215 23.89 7.97 -13.74
N ALA A 216 23.55 8.89 -14.66
CA ALA A 216 24.43 9.97 -15.07
C ALA A 216 24.80 10.90 -13.91
N ALA A 217 23.87 11.19 -13.01
CA ALA A 217 24.12 12.00 -11.81
C ALA A 217 25.11 11.31 -10.85
N TYR A 218 25.01 9.99 -10.65
CA TYR A 218 25.99 9.23 -9.88
C TYR A 218 27.39 9.27 -10.52
N MET A 219 27.49 9.07 -11.83
CA MET A 219 28.76 9.11 -12.55
C MET A 219 29.41 10.49 -12.47
N HIS A 220 28.64 11.56 -12.69
CA HIS A 220 29.11 12.94 -12.54
C HIS A 220 29.61 13.22 -11.13
N ALA A 221 28.86 12.78 -10.12
CA ALA A 221 29.26 12.98 -8.73
C ALA A 221 30.60 12.27 -8.39
N ILE A 222 30.81 11.07 -8.90
CA ILE A 222 32.08 10.33 -8.70
C ILE A 222 33.26 11.08 -9.31
N GLU A 223 33.12 11.64 -10.51
CA GLU A 223 34.18 12.42 -11.16
C GLU A 223 34.51 13.70 -10.37
N VAL A 224 33.49 14.42 -9.88
CA VAL A 224 33.67 15.64 -9.07
C VAL A 224 34.35 15.31 -7.74
N ILE A 225 33.91 14.27 -7.04
CA ILE A 225 34.54 13.81 -5.79
C ILE A 225 35.99 13.34 -6.05
N GLY A 226 36.21 12.72 -7.22
CA GLY A 226 37.49 12.19 -7.63
C GLY A 226 38.52 13.25 -8.05
N ALA A 227 38.09 14.48 -8.36
CA ALA A 227 38.98 15.56 -8.77
C ALA A 227 39.93 16.01 -7.64
N ASP A 228 39.49 15.92 -6.38
CA ASP A 228 40.29 16.24 -5.19
C ASP A 228 41.14 15.04 -4.71
N ALA A 229 41.28 13.99 -5.53
CA ALA A 229 42.01 12.79 -5.15
C ALA A 229 43.52 13.01 -4.98
N VAL A 230 44.02 12.79 -3.76
CA VAL A 230 45.46 12.64 -3.50
C VAL A 230 45.87 11.16 -3.63
N CYS A 231 46.98 10.91 -4.31
CA CYS A 231 47.53 9.57 -4.52
C CYS A 231 48.06 9.00 -3.18
N GLY A 232 47.59 7.82 -2.79
CA GLY A 232 48.04 7.12 -1.58
C GLY A 232 47.09 7.21 -0.37
N ASP A 233 45.99 7.96 -0.47
CA ASP A 233 44.99 8.05 0.60
C ASP A 233 44.18 6.76 0.76
N ASP A 234 43.98 6.35 2.02
CA ASP A 234 43.09 5.24 2.36
C ASP A 234 41.62 5.63 2.11
N ILE A 235 40.81 4.65 1.73
CA ILE A 235 39.40 4.86 1.37
C ILE A 235 38.57 5.41 2.54
N SER A 236 38.94 5.06 3.78
CA SER A 236 38.27 5.56 4.99
C SER A 236 38.51 7.06 5.23
N SER A 237 39.51 7.68 4.59
CA SER A 237 39.82 9.12 4.68
C SER A 237 39.19 9.95 3.57
N ARG A 238 38.56 9.33 2.57
CA ARG A 238 38.07 10.00 1.37
C ARG A 238 36.56 10.12 1.38
N HIS A 239 36.03 11.14 0.72
CA HIS A 239 34.59 11.22 0.49
C HIS A 239 34.08 9.98 -0.27
N GLY A 240 32.83 9.61 -0.01
CA GLY A 240 32.14 8.49 -0.65
C GLY A 240 30.82 8.93 -1.27
N ILE A 241 30.12 7.97 -1.86
CA ILE A 241 28.79 8.17 -2.44
C ILE A 241 27.83 7.06 -1.94
N SER A 242 26.56 7.40 -1.77
CA SER A 242 25.48 6.44 -1.48
C SER A 242 24.57 6.32 -2.70
N VAL A 243 24.21 5.09 -3.06
CA VAL A 243 23.46 4.75 -4.27
C VAL A 243 22.21 3.95 -3.89
N LYS A 244 21.07 4.27 -4.48
CA LYS A 244 19.81 3.51 -4.33
C LYS A 244 19.56 2.69 -5.59
N LEU A 245 19.30 1.40 -5.43
CA LEU A 245 19.08 0.51 -6.59
C LEU A 245 17.78 0.85 -7.31
N SER A 246 16.75 1.30 -6.59
CA SER A 246 15.51 1.79 -7.19
C SER A 246 15.67 2.99 -8.11
N ALA A 247 16.76 3.76 -7.97
CA ALA A 247 17.06 4.87 -8.87
C ALA A 247 17.66 4.39 -10.20
N LEU A 248 18.22 3.17 -10.25
CA LEU A 248 18.91 2.66 -11.43
C LEU A 248 18.00 1.89 -12.39
N HIS A 249 16.77 1.58 -11.97
CA HIS A 249 15.81 0.85 -12.80
C HIS A 249 14.36 1.06 -12.36
N PRO A 250 13.43 1.32 -13.28
CA PRO A 250 12.03 1.63 -12.93
C PRO A 250 11.24 0.43 -12.35
N ARG A 251 11.60 -0.78 -12.74
CA ARG A 251 11.00 -2.04 -12.26
C ARG A 251 11.83 -2.82 -11.24
N TYR A 252 12.61 -2.13 -10.39
CA TYR A 252 13.37 -2.79 -9.32
C TYR A 252 12.44 -3.44 -8.27
N ASP A 253 12.07 -4.69 -8.54
CA ASP A 253 11.19 -5.55 -7.76
C ASP A 253 11.62 -7.02 -7.91
N PHE A 254 11.43 -7.83 -6.87
CA PHE A 254 11.77 -9.26 -6.87
C PHE A 254 11.05 -10.05 -7.98
N ALA A 255 9.79 -9.70 -8.26
CA ALA A 255 9.01 -10.36 -9.31
C ALA A 255 9.64 -10.18 -10.71
N GLN A 256 10.41 -9.10 -10.89
CA GLN A 256 11.03 -8.71 -12.16
C GLN A 256 12.53 -9.03 -12.22
N ILE A 257 13.07 -9.74 -11.24
CA ILE A 257 14.53 -9.89 -11.07
C ILE A 257 15.24 -10.42 -12.31
N ASP A 258 14.64 -11.37 -13.04
CA ASP A 258 15.24 -11.96 -14.26
C ASP A 258 15.48 -10.92 -15.36
N TYR A 259 14.64 -9.89 -15.43
CA TYR A 259 14.73 -8.83 -16.42
C TYR A 259 15.64 -7.69 -15.97
N VAL A 260 15.55 -7.31 -14.69
CA VAL A 260 16.23 -6.10 -14.19
C VAL A 260 17.65 -6.34 -13.71
N LEU A 261 18.02 -7.60 -13.41
CA LEU A 261 19.30 -7.92 -12.80
C LEU A 261 20.48 -7.47 -13.65
N ASP A 262 20.44 -7.74 -14.96
CA ASP A 262 21.54 -7.40 -15.86
C ASP A 262 21.71 -5.88 -16.00
N ASP A 263 20.61 -5.16 -16.16
CA ASP A 263 20.61 -3.70 -16.29
C ASP A 263 21.12 -3.00 -15.03
N ILE A 264 20.57 -3.36 -13.86
CA ILE A 264 20.99 -2.75 -12.58
C ILE A 264 22.43 -3.12 -12.26
N SER A 265 22.81 -4.39 -12.44
CA SER A 265 24.17 -4.84 -12.11
C SER A 265 25.20 -4.20 -13.02
N SER A 266 24.89 -4.01 -14.31
CA SER A 266 25.80 -3.35 -15.26
C SER A 266 26.02 -1.89 -14.88
N LYS A 267 24.94 -1.14 -14.63
CA LYS A 267 25.03 0.26 -14.17
C LYS A 267 25.79 0.37 -12.84
N LEU A 268 25.49 -0.50 -11.87
CA LEU A 268 26.18 -0.48 -10.59
C LEU A 268 27.66 -0.84 -10.73
N LEU A 269 28.01 -1.79 -11.61
CA LEU A 269 29.40 -2.16 -11.88
C LEU A 269 30.17 -1.00 -12.53
N GLU A 270 29.54 -0.25 -13.44
CA GLU A 270 30.14 0.96 -14.03
C GLU A 270 30.39 2.05 -12.99
N ILE A 271 29.43 2.30 -12.10
CA ILE A 271 29.58 3.19 -10.93
C ILE A 271 30.77 2.74 -10.07
N CYS A 272 30.85 1.43 -9.76
CA CYS A 272 31.94 0.87 -8.96
C CYS A 272 33.30 0.99 -9.66
N ALA A 273 33.35 0.74 -10.97
CA ALA A 273 34.57 0.87 -11.76
C ALA A 273 35.07 2.32 -11.84
N ALA A 274 34.16 3.30 -11.95
CA ALA A 274 34.51 4.71 -11.87
C ALA A 274 35.02 5.08 -10.48
N ALA A 275 34.31 4.69 -9.41
CA ALA A 275 34.72 4.95 -8.04
C ALA A 275 36.08 4.33 -7.69
N LYS A 276 36.36 3.12 -8.20
CA LYS A 276 37.63 2.43 -8.05
C LYS A 276 38.82 3.24 -8.58
N LYS A 277 38.68 3.91 -9.74
CA LYS A 277 39.75 4.73 -10.33
C LYS A 277 40.23 5.83 -9.39
N HIS A 278 39.33 6.36 -8.56
CA HIS A 278 39.60 7.44 -7.61
C HIS A 278 39.67 6.95 -6.16
N ASN A 279 39.65 5.64 -5.91
CA ASN A 279 39.59 5.04 -4.58
C ASN A 279 38.47 5.62 -3.69
N ILE A 280 37.27 5.82 -4.27
CA ILE A 280 36.07 6.34 -3.60
C ILE A 280 35.24 5.17 -3.06
N GLY A 281 34.62 5.32 -1.89
CA GLY A 281 33.67 4.33 -1.37
C GLY A 281 32.28 4.47 -1.99
N VAL A 282 31.67 3.36 -2.40
CA VAL A 282 30.30 3.28 -2.91
C VAL A 282 29.48 2.44 -1.93
N LEU A 283 28.44 3.04 -1.36
CA LEU A 283 27.54 2.30 -0.49
C LEU A 283 26.14 2.18 -1.09
N ILE A 284 25.65 0.94 -1.21
CA ILE A 284 24.27 0.67 -1.57
C ILE A 284 23.36 0.92 -0.36
N ASP A 285 22.41 1.82 -0.50
CA ASP A 285 21.40 2.07 0.54
C ASP A 285 20.37 0.93 0.61
N ALA A 286 19.84 0.72 1.81
CA ALA A 286 18.76 -0.22 2.04
C ALA A 286 17.40 0.48 2.00
N GLU A 287 16.48 -0.12 1.26
CA GLU A 287 15.15 0.42 0.97
C GLU A 287 14.07 -0.37 1.73
N GLU A 288 12.92 -0.66 1.10
CA GLU A 288 11.83 -1.43 1.70
C GLU A 288 12.17 -2.91 1.90
N ALA A 289 11.51 -3.57 2.86
CA ALA A 289 11.74 -4.97 3.21
C ALA A 289 11.52 -5.93 2.02
N ARG A 290 10.59 -5.61 1.13
CA ARG A 290 10.29 -6.37 -0.09
C ARG A 290 11.44 -6.38 -1.11
N ARG A 291 12.34 -5.38 -1.07
CA ARG A 291 13.49 -5.26 -1.98
C ARG A 291 14.78 -5.89 -1.45
N LEU A 292 14.78 -6.33 -0.18
CA LEU A 292 16.00 -6.83 0.48
C LEU A 292 16.62 -8.02 -0.25
N GLU A 293 15.83 -9.01 -0.66
CA GLU A 293 16.41 -10.18 -1.33
C GLU A 293 16.94 -9.83 -2.73
N ALA A 294 16.20 -9.02 -3.48
CA ALA A 294 16.64 -8.53 -4.78
C ALA A 294 17.94 -7.73 -4.68
N SER A 295 18.13 -6.92 -3.62
CA SER A 295 19.36 -6.15 -3.43
C SER A 295 20.57 -7.06 -3.19
N LEU A 296 20.39 -8.17 -2.47
CA LEU A 296 21.45 -9.14 -2.21
C LEU A 296 21.86 -9.90 -3.48
N ILE A 297 20.91 -10.23 -4.36
CA ILE A 297 21.19 -10.86 -5.66
C ILE A 297 22.02 -9.91 -6.55
N VAL A 298 21.63 -8.62 -6.61
CA VAL A 298 22.39 -7.60 -7.34
C VAL A 298 23.79 -7.40 -6.73
N LEU A 299 23.87 -7.27 -5.40
CA LEU A 299 25.13 -7.10 -4.68
C LEU A 299 26.06 -8.27 -4.94
N GLU A 300 25.60 -9.50 -4.83
CA GLU A 300 26.41 -10.70 -5.06
C GLU A 300 27.01 -10.69 -6.47
N LYS A 301 26.18 -10.42 -7.49
CA LYS A 301 26.63 -10.37 -8.88
C LYS A 301 27.73 -9.33 -9.11
N VAL A 302 27.59 -8.13 -8.55
CA VAL A 302 28.56 -7.04 -8.73
C VAL A 302 29.80 -7.24 -7.85
N PHE A 303 29.64 -7.64 -6.59
CA PHE A 303 30.74 -7.74 -5.63
C PHE A 303 31.75 -8.83 -6.02
N LEU A 304 31.29 -9.92 -6.63
CA LEU A 304 32.12 -11.02 -7.13
C LEU A 304 32.80 -10.71 -8.48
N ASP A 305 32.49 -9.58 -9.11
CA ASP A 305 33.11 -9.22 -10.38
C ASP A 305 34.61 -8.91 -10.19
N LYS A 306 35.44 -9.58 -10.98
CA LYS A 306 36.91 -9.49 -10.89
C LYS A 306 37.45 -8.12 -11.30
N SER A 307 36.69 -7.33 -12.07
CA SER A 307 37.09 -5.96 -12.40
C SER A 307 37.24 -5.07 -11.16
N LEU A 308 36.65 -5.46 -10.03
CA LEU A 308 36.73 -4.75 -8.76
C LEU A 308 37.92 -5.20 -7.88
N ASP A 309 38.73 -6.18 -8.30
CA ASP A 309 39.83 -6.71 -7.48
C ASP A 309 40.85 -5.64 -7.08
N GLY A 310 41.29 -5.69 -5.81
CA GLY A 310 42.17 -4.67 -5.23
C GLY A 310 41.48 -3.38 -4.77
N TRP A 311 40.15 -3.32 -4.78
CA TRP A 311 39.38 -2.19 -4.24
C TRP A 311 38.34 -2.67 -3.23
N GLU A 312 38.41 -2.16 -2.00
CA GLU A 312 37.53 -2.54 -0.88
C GLU A 312 36.44 -1.48 -0.60
N GLY A 313 36.02 -0.74 -1.63
CA GLY A 313 35.12 0.41 -1.48
C GLY A 313 33.64 0.15 -1.62
N LEU A 314 33.24 -1.04 -2.11
CA LEU A 314 31.83 -1.40 -2.24
C LEU A 314 31.26 -1.89 -0.90
N GLY A 315 30.09 -1.39 -0.55
CA GLY A 315 29.37 -1.84 0.64
C GLY A 315 27.87 -1.74 0.56
N LEU A 316 27.22 -2.18 1.63
CA LEU A 316 25.76 -2.24 1.75
C LEU A 316 25.32 -1.68 3.11
N ALA A 317 24.17 -1.00 3.13
CA ALA A 317 23.46 -0.67 4.35
C ALA A 317 22.62 -1.85 4.86
N VAL A 318 22.68 -2.14 6.16
CA VAL A 318 21.90 -3.19 6.82
C VAL A 318 21.01 -2.55 7.88
N GLN A 319 19.71 -2.84 7.82
CA GLN A 319 18.70 -2.21 8.68
C GLN A 319 18.37 -3.10 9.88
N ALA A 320 18.84 -2.72 11.07
CA ALA A 320 18.67 -3.49 12.30
C ALA A 320 17.22 -3.58 12.80
N TYR A 321 16.32 -2.72 12.34
CA TYR A 321 14.89 -2.81 12.64
C TYR A 321 14.20 -4.02 11.99
N GLN A 322 14.83 -4.65 10.99
CA GLN A 322 14.31 -5.86 10.36
C GLN A 322 14.75 -7.08 11.15
N LYS A 323 13.86 -8.06 11.29
CA LYS A 323 14.16 -9.34 11.96
C LYS A 323 15.26 -10.13 11.22
N ARG A 324 15.40 -9.89 9.92
CA ARG A 324 16.36 -10.55 9.02
C ARG A 324 17.80 -10.00 9.11
N ALA A 325 18.05 -8.93 9.87
CA ALA A 325 19.34 -8.22 9.86
C ALA A 325 20.57 -9.13 10.10
N LEU A 326 20.51 -10.07 11.06
CA LEU A 326 21.60 -11.03 11.27
C LEU A 326 21.76 -12.02 10.10
N GLY A 327 20.65 -12.49 9.52
CA GLY A 327 20.68 -13.37 8.34
C GLY A 327 21.26 -12.67 7.11
N VAL A 328 21.02 -11.36 6.97
CA VAL A 328 21.68 -10.53 5.94
C VAL A 328 23.19 -10.51 6.15
N LEU A 329 23.65 -10.30 7.39
CA LEU A 329 25.09 -10.30 7.69
C LEU A 329 25.75 -11.65 7.40
N ASP A 330 25.04 -12.77 7.57
CA ASP A 330 25.55 -14.09 7.21
C ASP A 330 25.76 -14.24 5.70
N ILE A 331 24.81 -13.77 4.88
CA ILE A 331 24.93 -13.75 3.41
C ILE A 331 26.06 -12.81 2.96
N VAL A 332 26.13 -11.62 3.54
CA VAL A 332 27.16 -10.63 3.21
C VAL A 332 28.56 -11.14 3.62
N GLU A 333 28.69 -11.87 4.74
CA GLU A 333 29.93 -12.54 5.11
C GLU A 333 30.36 -13.57 4.07
N ASP A 334 29.43 -14.42 3.64
CA ASP A 334 29.69 -15.46 2.64
C ASP A 334 30.16 -14.86 1.30
N ILE A 335 29.49 -13.80 0.81
CA ILE A 335 29.88 -13.07 -0.40
C ILE A 335 31.30 -12.51 -0.25
N ALA A 336 31.60 -11.86 0.89
CA ALA A 336 32.91 -11.26 1.16
C ALA A 336 34.03 -12.32 1.21
N ILE A 337 33.77 -13.47 1.82
CA ILE A 337 34.72 -14.60 1.87
C ILE A 337 34.98 -15.14 0.46
N ARG A 338 33.94 -15.36 -0.35
CA ARG A 338 34.10 -15.88 -1.72
C ARG A 338 34.83 -14.90 -2.64
N ALA A 339 34.64 -13.59 -2.44
CA ALA A 339 35.35 -12.55 -3.17
C ALA A 339 36.79 -12.33 -2.67
N ASN A 340 37.16 -12.86 -1.50
CA ASN A 340 38.40 -12.58 -0.79
C ASN A 340 38.67 -11.06 -0.65
N ARG A 341 37.65 -10.33 -0.18
CA ARG A 341 37.64 -8.86 -0.10
C ARG A 341 36.81 -8.40 1.09
N LYS A 342 37.25 -7.35 1.79
CA LYS A 342 36.44 -6.74 2.86
C LYS A 342 35.21 -6.05 2.29
N MET A 343 34.08 -6.22 2.99
CA MET A 343 32.82 -5.54 2.69
C MET A 343 32.61 -4.38 3.65
N VAL A 344 32.33 -3.19 3.12
CA VAL A 344 31.88 -2.06 3.94
C VAL A 344 30.43 -2.29 4.36
N VAL A 345 30.14 -2.26 5.66
CA VAL A 345 28.78 -2.49 6.18
C VAL A 345 28.31 -1.28 6.97
N ARG A 346 27.33 -0.55 6.42
CA ARG A 346 26.64 0.54 7.14
C ARG A 346 25.49 -0.03 7.95
N LEU A 347 25.66 -0.11 9.26
CA LEU A 347 24.57 -0.52 10.15
C LEU A 347 23.70 0.69 10.51
N VAL A 348 22.44 0.66 10.05
CA VAL A 348 21.40 1.65 10.37
C VAL A 348 20.29 0.99 11.20
N LYS A 349 19.40 1.78 11.79
CA LYS A 349 18.16 1.24 12.37
C LYS A 349 17.16 0.88 11.26
N GLY A 350 16.66 1.87 10.54
CA GLY A 350 15.71 1.71 9.44
C GLY A 350 14.93 3.00 9.19
N ALA A 351 14.33 3.13 8.00
CA ALA A 351 13.73 4.37 7.50
C ALA A 351 12.28 4.24 7.01
N TYR A 352 11.72 3.03 6.99
CA TYR A 352 10.43 2.72 6.36
C TYR A 352 9.43 2.05 7.33
N TRP A 353 9.59 2.26 8.65
CA TRP A 353 8.92 1.43 9.65
C TRP A 353 7.39 1.44 9.56
N ASP A 354 6.80 2.63 9.43
CA ASP A 354 5.36 2.82 9.30
C ASP A 354 4.81 2.21 8.00
N TYR A 355 5.52 2.40 6.89
CA TYR A 355 5.22 1.75 5.62
C TYR A 355 5.23 0.22 5.75
N GLU A 356 6.23 -0.36 6.43
CA GLU A 356 6.30 -1.83 6.61
C GLU A 356 5.14 -2.37 7.47
N ILE A 357 4.71 -1.63 8.51
CA ILE A 357 3.54 -2.01 9.30
C ILE A 357 2.28 -1.97 8.44
N LYS A 358 2.04 -0.86 7.73
CA LYS A 358 0.89 -0.70 6.84
C LYS A 358 0.86 -1.77 5.76
N ASN A 359 1.98 -1.97 5.07
CA ASN A 359 2.10 -2.92 3.96
C ASN A 359 1.84 -4.36 4.42
N ALA A 360 2.39 -4.78 5.57
CA ALA A 360 2.11 -6.10 6.12
C ALA A 360 0.62 -6.30 6.50
N GLN A 361 -0.04 -5.27 7.02
CA GLN A 361 -1.48 -5.29 7.31
C GLN A 361 -2.33 -5.35 6.04
N GLU A 362 -2.02 -4.50 5.05
CA GLU A 362 -2.72 -4.48 3.76
C GLU A 362 -2.57 -5.81 3.01
N LEU A 363 -1.39 -6.44 3.08
CA LEU A 363 -1.13 -7.74 2.48
C LEU A 363 -1.68 -8.92 3.29
N GLY A 364 -2.10 -8.74 4.54
CA GLY A 364 -2.60 -9.83 5.39
C GLY A 364 -1.52 -10.86 5.72
N LEU A 365 -0.28 -10.42 5.99
CA LEU A 365 0.84 -11.33 6.28
C LEU A 365 0.76 -11.91 7.70
N ASP A 366 1.46 -13.03 7.94
CA ASP A 366 1.49 -13.69 9.27
C ASP A 366 2.17 -12.86 10.37
N GLY A 367 2.90 -11.81 9.99
CA GLY A 367 3.58 -10.93 10.92
C GLY A 367 4.24 -9.74 10.23
N TYR A 368 5.13 -9.09 10.98
CA TYR A 368 5.88 -7.93 10.51
C TYR A 368 7.33 -8.28 10.19
N PRO A 369 7.90 -7.77 9.07
CA PRO A 369 9.33 -7.88 8.78
C PRO A 369 10.21 -7.08 9.74
N VAL A 370 9.60 -6.13 10.45
CA VAL A 370 10.24 -5.20 11.38
C VAL A 370 9.79 -5.44 12.81
N PHE A 371 10.61 -5.01 13.78
CA PHE A 371 10.23 -5.04 15.18
C PHE A 371 9.14 -4.00 15.49
N THR A 372 8.17 -4.36 16.33
CA THR A 372 7.06 -3.46 16.69
C THR A 372 7.39 -2.47 17.82
N ARG A 373 8.51 -2.67 18.51
CA ARG A 373 9.01 -1.76 19.56
C ARG A 373 10.39 -1.23 19.24
N ARG A 374 10.61 0.05 19.54
CA ARG A 374 11.92 0.69 19.38
C ARG A 374 13.05 0.00 20.16
N ALA A 375 12.80 -0.39 21.42
CA ALA A 375 13.81 -1.07 22.23
C ALA A 375 14.29 -2.39 21.58
N TYR A 376 13.43 -3.01 20.76
CA TYR A 376 13.75 -4.27 20.09
C TYR A 376 14.65 -4.03 18.88
N THR A 377 14.38 -2.97 18.11
CA THR A 377 15.33 -2.45 17.10
C THR A 377 16.68 -2.13 17.71
N ASP A 378 16.72 -1.52 18.90
CA ASP A 378 17.97 -1.19 19.60
C ASP A 378 18.75 -2.46 20.01
N ALA A 379 18.06 -3.48 20.56
CA ALA A 379 18.68 -4.76 20.90
C ALA A 379 19.21 -5.50 19.66
N SER A 380 18.44 -5.52 18.56
CA SER A 380 18.87 -6.05 17.27
C SER A 380 20.11 -5.31 16.73
N TYR A 381 20.13 -3.99 16.85
CA TYR A 381 21.29 -3.17 16.48
C TYR A 381 22.53 -3.59 17.25
N PHE A 382 22.45 -3.78 18.57
CA PHE A 382 23.58 -4.22 19.39
C PHE A 382 24.05 -5.63 19.06
N ALA A 383 23.13 -6.57 18.80
CA ALA A 383 23.50 -7.91 18.33
C ALA A 383 24.25 -7.85 16.98
N CYS A 384 23.81 -6.99 16.06
CA CYS A 384 24.49 -6.74 14.79
C CYS A 384 25.87 -6.09 14.98
N VAL A 385 26.00 -5.13 15.90
CA VAL A 385 27.29 -4.48 16.24
C VAL A 385 28.31 -5.54 16.65
N GLN A 386 27.96 -6.41 17.61
CA GLN A 386 28.86 -7.47 18.05
C GLN A 386 29.24 -8.42 16.92
N ARG A 387 28.26 -8.79 16.07
CA ARG A 387 28.49 -9.67 14.91
C ARG A 387 29.50 -9.07 13.93
N ILE A 388 29.33 -7.79 13.58
CA ILE A 388 30.20 -7.10 12.62
C ILE A 388 31.61 -6.92 13.20
N LEU A 389 31.73 -6.44 14.45
CA LEU A 389 33.02 -6.24 15.12
C LEU A 389 33.80 -7.55 15.34
N SER A 390 33.13 -8.69 15.46
CA SER A 390 33.79 -9.99 15.62
C SER A 390 34.52 -10.49 14.37
N LYS A 391 34.35 -9.83 13.21
CA LYS A 391 34.89 -10.25 11.91
C LYS A 391 35.69 -9.13 11.21
N PRO A 392 36.76 -8.60 11.83
CA PRO A 392 37.53 -7.46 11.32
C PRO A 392 38.26 -7.71 9.99
N ASN A 393 38.44 -8.98 9.61
CA ASN A 393 39.04 -9.38 8.34
C ASN A 393 38.02 -9.47 7.19
N THR A 394 36.73 -9.43 7.51
CA THR A 394 35.64 -9.57 6.53
C THR A 394 34.85 -8.28 6.39
N PHE A 395 34.65 -7.54 7.49
CA PHE A 395 33.87 -6.31 7.48
C PHE A 395 34.72 -5.08 7.79
N TYR A 396 34.40 -3.98 7.10
CA TYR A 396 34.71 -2.64 7.57
C TYR A 396 33.43 -2.01 8.15
N PRO A 397 33.35 -1.80 9.48
CA PRO A 397 32.12 -1.38 10.13
C PRO A 397 31.87 0.13 10.01
N CYS A 398 30.66 0.52 9.61
CA CYS A 398 30.16 1.89 9.57
C CYS A 398 28.88 2.01 10.43
N PHE A 399 28.98 2.55 11.65
CA PHE A 399 27.84 2.62 12.57
C PHE A 399 27.09 3.96 12.45
N ALA A 400 25.93 3.94 11.80
CA ALA A 400 25.10 5.12 11.62
C ALA A 400 24.08 5.28 12.77
N THR A 401 24.25 6.31 13.60
CA THR A 401 23.34 6.59 14.73
C THR A 401 23.45 8.04 15.20
N HIS A 402 22.38 8.59 15.76
CA HIS A 402 22.39 9.88 16.47
C HIS A 402 22.14 9.73 17.96
N ASN A 403 22.01 8.49 18.46
CA ASN A 403 21.73 8.21 19.86
C ASN A 403 23.04 8.03 20.64
N ALA A 404 23.25 8.88 21.66
CA ALA A 404 24.47 8.86 22.48
C ALA A 404 24.68 7.54 23.24
N TYR A 405 23.60 6.91 23.72
CA TYR A 405 23.67 5.61 24.38
C TYR A 405 24.11 4.52 23.40
N THR A 406 23.54 4.51 22.19
CA THR A 406 23.96 3.58 21.12
C THR A 406 25.43 3.77 20.75
N LEU A 407 25.86 5.03 20.61
CA LEU A 407 27.26 5.37 20.32
C LEU A 407 28.20 4.86 21.42
N ALA A 408 27.90 5.16 22.69
CA ALA A 408 28.69 4.71 23.83
C ALA A 408 28.76 3.17 23.90
N SER A 409 27.65 2.49 23.58
CA SER A 409 27.60 1.02 23.51
C SER A 409 28.50 0.45 22.43
N VAL A 410 28.57 1.09 21.25
CA VAL A 410 29.47 0.69 20.16
C VAL A 410 30.93 0.89 20.56
N LEU A 411 31.27 2.05 21.15
CA LEU A 411 32.63 2.32 21.62
C LEU A 411 33.10 1.30 22.67
N GLU A 412 32.22 0.93 23.61
CA GLU A 412 32.52 -0.08 24.62
C GLU A 412 32.63 -1.49 24.03
N SER A 413 31.86 -1.79 22.98
CA SER A 413 31.87 -3.12 22.33
C SER A 413 33.06 -3.33 21.40
N ALA A 414 33.70 -2.25 20.94
CA ALA A 414 34.89 -2.34 20.11
C ALA A 414 36.11 -2.69 20.96
N ASP A 415 36.81 -3.77 20.59
CA ASP A 415 38.11 -4.09 21.19
C ASP A 415 39.09 -2.94 20.93
N LYS A 416 39.97 -2.67 21.90
CA LYS A 416 41.00 -1.63 21.78
C LYS A 416 41.94 -1.89 20.61
N ASP A 417 42.12 -3.17 20.27
CA ASP A 417 42.97 -3.63 19.16
C ASP A 417 42.19 -3.83 17.85
N HIS A 418 40.90 -3.47 17.79
CA HIS A 418 40.12 -3.57 16.54
C HIS A 418 40.74 -2.69 15.45
N PRO A 419 40.95 -3.19 14.21
CA PRO A 419 41.74 -2.49 13.18
C PRO A 419 41.10 -1.21 12.62
N GLY A 420 39.91 -0.85 13.09
CA GLY A 420 39.22 0.38 12.75
C GLY A 420 37.74 0.19 12.42
N PHE A 421 36.97 1.23 12.69
CA PHE A 421 35.57 1.41 12.28
C PHE A 421 35.29 2.92 12.20
N GLU A 422 34.18 3.30 11.60
CA GLU A 422 33.72 4.69 11.61
C GLU A 422 32.28 4.80 12.13
N PHE A 423 31.97 5.96 12.69
CA PHE A 423 30.59 6.37 12.89
C PHE A 423 30.06 7.13 11.69
N GLN A 424 28.74 7.17 11.56
CA GLN A 424 28.08 7.98 10.55
C GLN A 424 26.92 8.77 11.15
N ARG A 425 26.72 9.98 10.63
CA ARG A 425 25.61 10.87 11.00
C ARG A 425 25.00 11.50 9.76
N LEU A 426 23.85 12.13 9.93
CA LEU A 426 23.20 12.90 8.88
C LEU A 426 23.70 14.35 8.89
N HIS A 427 23.81 14.98 7.72
CA HIS A 427 24.00 16.42 7.63
C HIS A 427 22.88 17.17 8.38
N GLY A 428 23.22 18.30 9.01
CA GLY A 428 22.29 19.06 9.85
C GLY A 428 21.90 18.43 11.19
N MET A 429 22.34 17.20 11.50
CA MET A 429 21.94 16.48 12.73
C MET A 429 23.12 15.99 13.56
N ALA A 430 22.97 16.05 14.89
CA ALA A 430 23.91 15.54 15.89
C ALA A 430 25.36 16.03 15.72
N GLN A 431 25.56 17.22 15.14
CA GLN A 431 26.90 17.75 14.89
C GLN A 431 27.65 17.99 16.21
N GLY A 432 27.01 18.60 17.21
CA GLY A 432 27.63 18.84 18.52
C GLY A 432 28.07 17.55 19.22
N LEU A 433 27.25 16.49 19.11
CA LEU A 433 27.54 15.16 19.67
C LEU A 433 28.81 14.57 19.04
N TYR A 434 28.89 14.55 17.71
CA TYR A 434 30.04 13.95 17.03
C TYR A 434 31.31 14.80 17.11
N SER A 435 31.20 16.13 17.06
CA SER A 435 32.36 17.01 17.28
C SER A 435 33.02 16.77 18.64
N TYR A 436 32.21 16.52 19.68
CA TYR A 436 32.74 16.16 21.00
C TYR A 436 33.38 14.78 21.02
N VAL A 437 32.70 13.78 20.45
CA VAL A 437 33.19 12.39 20.44
C VAL A 437 34.51 12.28 19.67
N THR A 438 34.59 12.79 18.44
CA THR A 438 35.80 12.69 17.62
C THR A 438 36.91 13.66 18.04
N GLY A 439 36.59 14.67 18.85
CA GLY A 439 37.57 15.65 19.33
C GLY A 439 38.20 15.27 20.68
N GLU A 440 37.38 14.79 21.63
CA GLU A 440 37.79 14.62 23.03
C GLU A 440 37.68 13.16 23.53
N VAL A 441 36.69 12.39 23.07
CA VAL A 441 36.40 11.05 23.63
C VAL A 441 37.15 9.94 22.91
N ALA A 442 37.07 9.88 21.58
CA ALA A 442 37.66 8.85 20.74
C ALA A 442 38.29 9.49 19.48
N PRO A 443 39.43 10.21 19.60
CA PRO A 443 40.01 10.95 18.49
C PRO A 443 40.51 10.11 17.31
N SER A 444 40.72 8.81 17.53
CA SER A 444 41.08 7.85 16.49
C SER A 444 39.89 7.38 15.64
N VAL A 445 38.65 7.59 16.09
CA VAL A 445 37.44 7.16 15.38
C VAL A 445 36.93 8.29 14.50
N LYS A 446 36.75 7.99 13.22
CA LYS A 446 36.22 8.95 12.24
C LYS A 446 34.69 9.01 12.30
N CYS A 447 34.13 10.17 11.95
CA CYS A 447 32.70 10.32 11.70
C CYS A 447 32.47 10.81 10.27
N ARG A 448 31.76 10.02 9.47
CA ARG A 448 31.36 10.40 8.11
C ARG A 448 29.95 10.98 8.10
N VAL A 449 29.77 12.08 7.38
CA VAL A 449 28.49 12.79 7.25
C VAL A 449 27.79 12.30 5.99
N TYR A 450 26.64 11.68 6.14
CA TYR A 450 25.72 11.40 5.06
C TYR A 450 25.07 12.73 4.61
N ALA A 451 25.42 13.16 3.40
CA ALA A 451 25.21 14.51 2.91
C ALA A 451 24.28 14.51 1.69
N PRO A 452 23.01 14.95 1.84
CA PRO A 452 22.07 15.05 0.73
C PRO A 452 22.52 16.09 -0.29
N VAL A 453 22.41 15.76 -1.57
CA VAL A 453 22.77 16.60 -2.71
C VAL A 453 21.68 16.51 -3.76
N GLY A 454 21.13 17.65 -4.17
CA GLY A 454 20.14 17.69 -5.23
C GLY A 454 19.33 18.98 -5.24
N SER A 455 18.47 19.09 -6.24
CA SER A 455 17.60 20.26 -6.38
C SER A 455 16.59 20.32 -5.22
N TYR A 456 16.02 21.50 -4.98
CA TYR A 456 14.96 21.63 -3.98
C TYR A 456 13.70 20.84 -4.31
N GLN A 457 13.47 20.47 -5.58
CA GLN A 457 12.32 19.65 -5.99
C GLN A 457 12.50 18.17 -5.59
N ASP A 458 13.73 17.67 -5.65
CA ASP A 458 14.12 16.29 -5.30
C ASP A 458 14.30 16.09 -3.78
N LEU A 459 14.58 17.19 -3.06
CA LEU A 459 14.81 17.19 -1.61
C LEU A 459 13.59 16.76 -0.77
N LEU A 460 12.40 16.99 -1.26
CA LEU A 460 11.23 17.14 -0.40
C LEU A 460 10.61 15.84 0.13
N PRO A 461 10.46 14.76 -0.68
CA PRO A 461 10.05 13.45 -0.16
C PRO A 461 11.09 12.92 0.84
N TYR A 462 12.36 13.15 0.52
CA TYR A 462 13.48 12.86 1.41
C TYR A 462 13.37 13.64 2.73
N LEU A 463 13.03 14.94 2.67
CA LEU A 463 12.92 15.81 3.84
C LEU A 463 11.78 15.38 4.77
N ILE A 464 10.58 15.08 4.24
CA ILE A 464 9.45 14.57 5.06
C ILE A 464 9.87 13.28 5.79
N ARG A 465 10.45 12.32 5.06
CA ARG A 465 10.93 11.05 5.67
C ARG A 465 12.00 11.30 6.74
N ARG A 466 12.98 12.18 6.47
CA ARG A 466 14.02 12.55 7.45
C ARG A 466 13.48 13.21 8.70
N LEU A 467 12.43 14.02 8.55
CA LEU A 467 11.79 14.70 9.66
C LEU A 467 10.90 13.76 10.47
N LEU A 468 10.22 12.79 9.86
CA LEU A 468 9.52 11.75 10.61
C LEU A 468 10.51 10.89 11.42
N GLU A 469 11.65 10.53 10.84
CA GLU A 469 12.68 9.75 11.54
C GLU A 469 13.22 10.43 12.80
N ASN A 470 13.38 11.75 12.77
CA ASN A 470 14.08 12.50 13.83
C ASN A 470 13.17 13.44 14.64
N GLY A 471 11.96 13.71 14.18
CA GLY A 471 11.00 14.66 14.74
C GLY A 471 9.84 14.02 15.50
N THR A 472 9.69 12.69 15.49
CA THR A 472 8.71 12.04 16.38
C THR A 472 9.03 12.33 17.85
N ASN A 473 8.01 12.44 18.71
CA ASN A 473 8.16 12.59 20.17
C ASN A 473 9.04 11.50 20.82
N SER A 474 9.22 10.38 20.13
CA SER A 474 10.09 9.31 20.57
C SER A 474 11.57 9.55 20.26
N SER A 475 11.90 10.34 19.23
CA SER A 475 13.27 10.53 18.74
C SER A 475 14.23 11.06 19.81
N PHE A 476 15.47 10.54 19.80
CA PHE A 476 16.52 10.98 20.73
C PHE A 476 16.95 12.43 20.44
N VAL A 477 17.01 12.82 19.16
CA VAL A 477 17.44 14.17 18.73
C VAL A 477 16.45 15.24 19.21
N ASN A 478 15.16 14.92 19.25
CA ASN A 478 14.16 15.84 19.80
C ASN A 478 14.33 16.02 21.32
N LYS A 479 14.54 14.92 22.06
CA LYS A 479 14.63 14.96 23.53
C LYS A 479 15.97 15.42 24.09
N ILE A 480 17.07 15.31 23.35
CA ILE A 480 18.39 15.73 23.87
C ILE A 480 18.46 17.25 24.07
N ASN A 481 17.80 18.01 23.20
CA ASN A 481 17.74 19.48 23.24
C ASN A 481 16.68 20.01 24.21
N ASP A 482 15.75 19.15 24.66
CA ASP A 482 14.76 19.49 25.67
C ASP A 482 15.40 19.50 27.08
N VAL A 483 15.49 20.69 27.66
CA VAL A 483 16.06 20.92 29.00
C VAL A 483 15.15 20.41 30.12
N ASP A 484 13.85 20.26 29.85
CA ASP A 484 12.87 19.77 30.81
C ASP A 484 12.86 18.22 30.89
N VAL A 485 13.47 17.53 29.93
CA VAL A 485 13.66 16.07 29.96
C VAL A 485 14.94 15.73 30.74
N PRO A 486 14.87 15.03 31.89
CA PRO A 486 16.07 14.61 32.62
C PRO A 486 16.97 13.71 31.76
N ALA A 487 18.29 13.87 31.87
CA ALA A 487 19.25 13.08 31.10
C ALA A 487 19.08 11.57 31.36
N GLU A 488 18.69 11.20 32.58
CA GLU A 488 18.40 9.84 33.02
C GLU A 488 17.32 9.15 32.17
N GLN A 489 16.33 9.90 31.65
CA GLN A 489 15.30 9.33 30.78
C GLN A 489 15.81 8.97 29.38
N LEU A 490 16.95 9.55 28.97
CA LEU A 490 17.61 9.27 27.69
C LEU A 490 18.64 8.15 27.76
N LEU A 491 19.00 7.75 28.99
CA LEU A 491 20.06 6.79 29.29
C LEU A 491 19.52 5.41 29.68
N VAL A 492 18.23 5.15 29.42
CA VAL A 492 17.60 3.86 29.71
C VAL A 492 18.19 2.78 28.81
N ASP A 493 18.75 1.73 29.42
CA ASP A 493 19.27 0.55 28.71
C ASP A 493 18.14 -0.12 27.92
N PRO A 494 18.25 -0.18 26.57
CA PRO A 494 17.24 -0.82 25.73
C PRO A 494 17.05 -2.32 26.03
N LEU A 495 18.10 -3.02 26.49
CA LEU A 495 18.03 -4.44 26.82
C LEU A 495 17.21 -4.69 28.10
N GLU A 496 17.42 -3.86 29.13
CA GLU A 496 16.59 -3.89 30.35
C GLU A 496 15.15 -3.46 30.07
N LYS A 497 14.96 -2.51 29.14
CA LYS A 497 13.63 -2.15 28.67
C LYS A 497 12.94 -3.28 27.90
N ALA A 498 13.68 -4.08 27.14
CA ALA A 498 13.12 -5.27 26.49
C ALA A 498 12.70 -6.33 27.51
N LYS A 499 13.52 -6.56 28.55
CA LYS A 499 13.21 -7.44 29.68
C LYS A 499 11.97 -6.98 30.44
N SER A 500 11.80 -5.68 30.69
CA SER A 500 10.65 -5.14 31.42
C SER A 500 9.32 -5.24 30.67
N PHE A 501 9.36 -5.40 29.34
CA PHE A 501 8.19 -5.73 28.52
C PHE A 501 7.91 -7.23 28.44
N GLU A 502 8.70 -8.05 29.14
CA GLU A 502 8.69 -9.52 29.01
C GLU A 502 8.81 -9.97 27.54
N TYR A 503 9.51 -9.16 26.73
CA TYR A 503 9.71 -9.38 25.30
C TYR A 503 8.44 -9.36 24.44
N CYS A 504 7.28 -8.98 24.99
CA CYS A 504 6.02 -8.99 24.26
C CYS A 504 5.99 -7.93 23.13
N PRO A 505 5.37 -8.21 21.96
CA PRO A 505 5.14 -7.21 20.92
C PRO A 505 4.40 -5.97 21.44
N HIS A 506 4.34 -4.90 20.63
CA HIS A 506 3.62 -3.69 21.01
C HIS A 506 2.10 -3.95 21.06
N PRO A 507 1.41 -3.74 22.20
CA PRO A 507 0.01 -4.14 22.38
C PRO A 507 -0.96 -3.35 21.51
N SER A 508 -0.59 -2.14 21.09
CA SER A 508 -1.42 -1.30 20.20
C SER A 508 -1.19 -1.55 18.71
N ILE A 509 -0.35 -2.51 18.34
CA ILE A 509 -0.10 -2.88 16.94
C ILE A 509 -0.60 -4.32 16.78
N PRO A 510 -1.88 -4.53 16.42
CA PRO A 510 -2.42 -5.87 16.24
C PRO A 510 -1.76 -6.52 15.02
N LEU A 511 -1.51 -7.83 15.07
CA LEU A 511 -1.04 -8.58 13.90
C LEU A 511 -2.02 -8.41 12.73
N PRO A 512 -1.59 -8.55 11.47
CA PRO A 512 -2.49 -8.44 10.33
C PRO A 512 -3.72 -9.36 10.41
N ILE A 513 -3.56 -10.58 10.93
CA ILE A 513 -4.65 -11.54 11.14
C ILE A 513 -5.70 -11.04 12.17
N ASP A 514 -5.28 -10.24 13.15
CA ASP A 514 -6.08 -9.74 14.27
C ASP A 514 -6.54 -8.28 14.08
N MET A 515 -6.32 -7.69 12.90
CA MET A 515 -6.52 -6.24 12.69
C MET A 515 -7.98 -5.78 12.87
N PHE A 516 -8.95 -6.69 12.76
CA PHE A 516 -10.38 -6.42 12.98
C PHE A 516 -10.86 -6.81 14.39
N GLY A 517 -9.91 -7.09 15.30
CA GLY A 517 -10.20 -7.41 16.69
C GLY A 517 -10.96 -8.73 16.84
N LYS A 518 -11.87 -8.77 17.82
CA LYS A 518 -12.65 -9.98 18.14
C LYS A 518 -13.84 -10.22 17.20
N ASP A 519 -14.17 -9.23 16.36
CA ASP A 519 -15.37 -9.27 15.53
C ASP A 519 -15.21 -10.28 14.38
N ARG A 520 -14.04 -10.31 13.73
CA ARG A 520 -13.69 -11.31 12.72
C ARG A 520 -12.17 -11.46 12.57
N VAL A 521 -11.76 -12.64 12.12
CA VAL A 521 -10.38 -12.91 11.68
C VAL A 521 -10.19 -12.35 10.27
N ASN A 522 -9.04 -11.73 9.99
CA ASN A 522 -8.69 -11.26 8.64
C ASN A 522 -8.28 -12.42 7.74
N SER A 523 -8.43 -12.25 6.42
CA SER A 523 -7.93 -13.19 5.42
C SER A 523 -6.39 -13.19 5.34
N ILE A 524 -5.80 -14.37 5.14
CA ILE A 524 -4.35 -14.58 5.01
C ILE A 524 -3.92 -14.30 3.57
N GLY A 525 -2.88 -13.48 3.41
CA GLY A 525 -2.27 -13.20 2.11
C GLY A 525 -0.93 -13.88 1.87
N LEU A 526 -0.18 -13.30 0.95
CA LEU A 526 1.12 -13.81 0.53
C LEU A 526 2.03 -12.65 0.15
N ASN A 527 3.27 -12.71 0.59
CA ASN A 527 4.31 -11.81 0.13
C ASN A 527 4.94 -12.34 -1.17
N THR A 528 4.64 -11.72 -2.31
CA THR A 528 5.19 -12.12 -3.61
C THR A 528 6.68 -11.81 -3.77
N SER A 529 7.27 -11.06 -2.83
CA SER A 529 8.71 -10.79 -2.75
C SER A 529 9.46 -11.70 -1.77
N ASP A 530 8.78 -12.70 -1.19
CA ASP A 530 9.39 -13.73 -0.36
C ASP A 530 9.60 -15.02 -1.18
N SER A 531 10.85 -15.31 -1.51
CA SER A 531 11.24 -16.49 -2.29
C SER A 531 10.82 -17.81 -1.65
N LEU A 532 10.80 -17.91 -0.32
CA LEU A 532 10.37 -19.12 0.38
C LEU A 532 8.86 -19.30 0.25
N ALA A 533 8.10 -18.24 0.52
CA ALA A 533 6.65 -18.25 0.41
C ALA A 533 6.20 -18.55 -1.04
N MET A 534 6.87 -17.96 -2.03
CA MET A 534 6.61 -18.22 -3.45
C MET A 534 7.01 -19.63 -3.90
N SER A 535 8.06 -20.23 -3.31
CA SER A 535 8.43 -21.62 -3.59
C SER A 535 7.34 -22.58 -3.11
N VAL A 536 6.83 -22.36 -1.89
CA VAL A 536 5.70 -23.14 -1.33
C VAL A 536 4.46 -22.99 -2.21
N LEU A 537 4.08 -21.76 -2.57
CA LEU A 537 2.93 -21.54 -3.44
C LEU A 537 3.12 -22.22 -4.81
N ASN A 538 4.31 -22.14 -5.40
CA ASN A 538 4.58 -22.79 -6.68
C ASN A 538 4.34 -24.31 -6.56
N GLU A 539 4.78 -24.97 -5.49
CA GLU A 539 4.49 -26.39 -5.26
C GLU A 539 2.99 -26.67 -5.11
N GLU A 540 2.27 -25.87 -4.31
CA GLU A 540 0.82 -25.96 -4.14
C GLU A 540 0.08 -25.86 -5.48
N VAL A 541 0.50 -24.94 -6.36
CA VAL A 541 -0.14 -24.67 -7.66
C VAL A 541 0.21 -25.74 -8.70
N GLN A 542 1.47 -26.19 -8.76
CA GLN A 542 1.90 -27.21 -9.73
C GLN A 542 1.12 -28.53 -9.59
N ALA A 543 0.60 -28.84 -8.40
CA ALA A 543 -0.28 -30.00 -8.19
C ALA A 543 -1.58 -29.95 -9.02
N PHE A 544 -1.98 -28.77 -9.51
CA PHE A 544 -3.26 -28.54 -10.18
C PHE A 544 -3.13 -27.96 -11.60
N THR A 545 -1.94 -27.69 -12.09
CA THR A 545 -1.74 -27.08 -13.43
C THR A 545 -2.03 -28.03 -14.58
N ASN A 546 -1.64 -29.30 -14.47
CA ASN A 546 -1.81 -30.31 -15.52
C ASN A 546 -3.05 -31.21 -15.31
N VAL A 547 -4.04 -30.73 -14.56
CA VAL A 547 -5.26 -31.49 -14.26
C VAL A 547 -6.39 -30.99 -15.16
N THR A 548 -6.89 -31.84 -16.06
CA THR A 548 -8.10 -31.54 -16.82
C THR A 548 -9.33 -31.68 -15.92
N ARG A 549 -10.15 -30.63 -15.86
CA ARG A 549 -11.33 -30.56 -14.98
C ARG A 549 -12.61 -30.78 -15.77
N LYS A 550 -13.67 -31.18 -15.07
CA LYS A 550 -15.02 -31.26 -15.61
C LYS A 550 -15.97 -30.54 -14.66
N ALA A 551 -16.80 -29.65 -15.20
CA ALA A 551 -17.91 -29.06 -14.48
C ALA A 551 -19.22 -29.44 -15.15
N THR A 552 -20.18 -29.86 -14.34
CA THR A 552 -21.55 -30.16 -14.76
C THR A 552 -22.50 -29.38 -13.85
N PRO A 553 -23.80 -29.27 -14.19
CA PRO A 553 -24.76 -28.75 -13.24
C PRO A 553 -24.74 -29.61 -11.97
N ILE A 554 -24.93 -28.98 -10.82
CA ILE A 554 -25.08 -29.68 -9.54
C ILE A 554 -26.47 -29.41 -9.03
N ILE A 555 -27.26 -30.48 -8.89
CA ILE A 555 -28.62 -30.43 -8.37
C ILE A 555 -28.73 -31.39 -7.19
N ASN A 556 -29.27 -30.91 -6.07
CA ASN A 556 -29.37 -31.67 -4.82
C ASN A 556 -28.02 -32.21 -4.31
N GLY A 557 -26.92 -31.48 -4.56
CA GLY A 557 -25.56 -31.88 -4.20
C GLY A 557 -24.92 -32.90 -5.14
N GLU A 558 -25.66 -33.41 -6.12
CA GLU A 558 -25.20 -34.43 -7.07
C GLU A 558 -24.87 -33.82 -8.43
N ASP A 559 -23.80 -34.30 -9.06
CA ASP A 559 -23.47 -33.94 -10.43
C ASP A 559 -24.48 -34.58 -11.39
N VAL A 560 -25.18 -33.76 -12.17
CA VAL A 560 -26.16 -34.23 -13.16
C VAL A 560 -25.65 -34.04 -14.59
N GLU A 561 -26.05 -34.93 -15.50
CA GLU A 561 -25.66 -34.83 -16.91
C GLU A 561 -26.33 -33.61 -17.56
N GLY A 562 -25.53 -32.63 -18.00
CA GLY A 562 -26.02 -31.43 -18.69
C GLY A 562 -26.11 -31.63 -20.21
N ALA A 563 -26.06 -30.51 -20.93
CA ALA A 563 -25.84 -30.51 -22.38
C ALA A 563 -24.46 -31.10 -22.74
N ALA A 564 -24.23 -31.31 -24.04
CA ALA A 564 -22.96 -31.80 -24.56
C ALA A 564 -21.79 -30.95 -24.01
N PRO A 565 -20.71 -31.57 -23.50
CA PRO A 565 -19.60 -30.85 -22.88
C PRO A 565 -18.89 -29.98 -23.92
N ILE A 566 -18.54 -28.76 -23.50
CA ILE A 566 -17.78 -27.79 -24.29
C ILE A 566 -16.36 -27.74 -23.72
N GLU A 567 -15.36 -27.73 -24.59
CA GLU A 567 -13.96 -27.59 -24.18
C GLU A 567 -13.65 -26.13 -23.78
N PHE A 568 -12.95 -25.96 -22.66
CA PHE A 568 -12.52 -24.68 -22.15
C PHE A 568 -11.00 -24.56 -22.26
N PHE A 569 -10.54 -23.49 -22.89
CA PHE A 569 -9.12 -23.18 -23.10
C PHE A 569 -8.73 -21.93 -22.31
N SER A 570 -7.45 -21.83 -21.95
CA SER A 570 -6.94 -20.67 -21.22
C SER A 570 -6.97 -19.42 -22.12
N PRO A 571 -7.42 -18.26 -21.61
CA PRO A 571 -7.34 -17.02 -22.37
C PRO A 571 -5.90 -16.58 -22.65
N GLY A 572 -4.92 -17.05 -21.86
CA GLY A 572 -3.51 -16.70 -22.00
C GLY A 572 -2.71 -17.66 -22.88
N ASP A 573 -3.29 -18.80 -23.25
CA ASP A 573 -2.65 -19.83 -24.05
C ASP A 573 -3.72 -20.71 -24.73
N PHE A 574 -3.96 -20.47 -26.03
CA PHE A 574 -4.92 -21.19 -26.84
C PHE A 574 -4.64 -22.70 -26.94
N SER A 575 -3.42 -23.14 -26.63
CA SER A 575 -3.07 -24.57 -26.62
C SER A 575 -3.38 -25.25 -25.28
N CYS A 576 -3.63 -24.46 -24.22
CA CYS A 576 -3.84 -24.97 -22.88
C CYS A 576 -5.33 -25.24 -22.62
N LYS A 577 -5.75 -26.51 -22.76
CA LYS A 577 -7.08 -26.97 -22.35
C LYS A 577 -7.17 -27.05 -20.82
N VAL A 578 -8.03 -26.23 -20.23
CA VAL A 578 -8.24 -26.15 -18.76
C VAL A 578 -9.23 -27.21 -18.29
N GLY A 579 -10.27 -27.48 -19.08
CA GLY A 579 -11.32 -28.43 -18.71
C GLY A 579 -12.44 -28.53 -19.73
N GLU A 580 -13.55 -29.13 -19.28
CA GLU A 580 -14.80 -29.27 -20.02
C GLU A 580 -15.98 -28.84 -19.14
N VAL A 581 -16.97 -28.18 -19.74
CA VAL A 581 -18.19 -27.76 -19.03
C VAL A 581 -19.43 -28.25 -19.77
N SER A 582 -20.32 -28.94 -19.06
CA SER A 582 -21.68 -29.23 -19.53
C SER A 582 -22.63 -28.19 -18.97
N TYR A 583 -23.35 -27.48 -19.85
CA TYR A 583 -24.33 -26.48 -19.43
C TYR A 583 -25.63 -27.12 -18.96
N ALA A 584 -26.32 -26.44 -18.03
CA ALA A 584 -27.64 -26.82 -17.58
C ALA A 584 -28.68 -26.64 -18.71
N THR A 585 -29.73 -27.45 -18.65
CA THR A 585 -30.89 -27.38 -19.55
C THR A 585 -32.03 -26.59 -18.89
N PRO A 586 -32.99 -26.03 -19.67
CA PRO A 586 -34.20 -25.41 -19.13
C PRO A 586 -35.02 -26.32 -18.20
N GLU A 587 -35.02 -27.63 -18.44
CA GLU A 587 -35.68 -28.63 -17.59
C GLU A 587 -34.98 -28.75 -16.24
N GLN A 588 -33.64 -28.79 -16.24
CA GLN A 588 -32.83 -28.80 -15.03
C GLN A 588 -32.98 -27.52 -14.21
N VAL A 589 -33.24 -26.37 -14.84
CA VAL A 589 -33.61 -25.15 -14.11
C VAL A 589 -34.87 -25.38 -13.28
N LYS A 590 -35.92 -26.00 -13.85
CA LYS A 590 -37.17 -26.28 -13.13
C LYS A 590 -36.94 -27.27 -11.98
N GLU A 591 -36.14 -28.31 -12.21
CA GLU A 591 -35.76 -29.28 -11.20
C GLU A 591 -35.01 -28.63 -10.03
N ALA A 592 -34.02 -27.79 -10.33
CA ALA A 592 -33.25 -27.06 -9.33
C ALA A 592 -34.13 -26.15 -8.47
N PHE A 593 -35.12 -25.45 -9.06
CA PHE A 593 -36.10 -24.68 -8.29
C PHE A 593 -36.98 -25.56 -7.39
N ALA A 594 -37.42 -26.72 -7.88
CA ALA A 594 -38.22 -27.64 -7.06
C ALA A 594 -37.43 -28.14 -5.84
N VAL A 595 -36.14 -28.49 -6.02
CA VAL A 595 -35.23 -28.89 -4.94
C VAL A 595 -35.01 -27.74 -3.95
N ALA A 596 -34.62 -26.57 -4.44
CA ALA A 596 -34.34 -25.40 -3.60
C ALA A 596 -35.58 -24.93 -2.82
N GLN A 597 -36.76 -25.00 -3.43
CA GLN A 597 -38.03 -24.69 -2.78
C GLN A 597 -38.39 -25.73 -1.71
N GLY A 598 -38.15 -27.01 -1.98
CA GLY A 598 -38.39 -28.11 -1.03
C GLY A 598 -37.51 -28.02 0.22
N ALA A 599 -36.26 -27.56 0.07
CA ALA A 599 -35.30 -27.41 1.17
C ALA A 599 -35.49 -26.14 2.00
N TYR A 600 -36.23 -25.14 1.49
CA TYR A 600 -36.30 -23.81 2.08
C TYR A 600 -36.80 -23.81 3.53
N ALA A 601 -37.84 -24.58 3.83
CA ALA A 601 -38.44 -24.61 5.17
C ALA A 601 -37.46 -25.12 6.23
N GLU A 602 -36.69 -26.17 5.92
CA GLU A 602 -35.70 -26.72 6.84
C GLU A 602 -34.49 -25.80 6.97
N TRP A 603 -34.00 -25.24 5.86
CA TRP A 603 -32.83 -24.35 5.86
C TRP A 603 -33.07 -23.03 6.61
N SER A 604 -34.22 -22.39 6.36
CA SER A 604 -34.60 -21.14 7.03
C SER A 604 -34.83 -21.32 8.53
N ALA A 605 -35.26 -22.52 8.96
CA ALA A 605 -35.48 -22.85 10.36
C ALA A 605 -34.19 -23.09 11.17
N LEU A 606 -33.05 -23.35 10.52
CA LEU A 606 -31.76 -23.41 11.21
C LEU A 606 -31.42 -22.07 11.89
N SER A 607 -30.64 -22.12 12.95
CA SER A 607 -30.18 -20.89 13.59
C SER A 607 -29.17 -20.15 12.68
N ILE A 608 -29.06 -18.84 12.85
CA ILE A 608 -28.03 -18.06 12.16
C ILE A 608 -26.63 -18.52 12.53
N GLU A 609 -26.41 -18.98 13.77
CA GLU A 609 -25.10 -19.48 14.19
C GLU A 609 -24.69 -20.71 13.37
N GLU A 610 -25.59 -21.68 13.20
CA GLU A 610 -25.31 -22.89 12.41
C GLU A 610 -25.01 -22.55 10.95
N ARG A 611 -25.74 -21.59 10.36
CA ARG A 611 -25.47 -21.13 8.99
C ARG A 611 -24.17 -20.35 8.89
N ALA A 612 -23.88 -19.48 9.85
CA ALA A 612 -22.65 -18.69 9.89
C ALA A 612 -21.40 -19.58 10.08
N ALA A 613 -21.50 -20.63 10.88
CA ALA A 613 -20.42 -21.61 11.05
C ALA A 613 -20.04 -22.33 9.74
N ILE A 614 -21.01 -22.60 8.85
CA ILE A 614 -20.73 -23.17 7.52
C ILE A 614 -19.90 -22.20 6.67
N LEU A 615 -20.19 -20.89 6.74
CA LEU A 615 -19.42 -19.87 6.03
C LEU A 615 -18.01 -19.73 6.58
N ASP A 616 -17.84 -19.75 7.91
CA ASP A 616 -16.52 -19.73 8.56
C ASP A 616 -15.70 -20.97 8.16
N ASN A 617 -16.32 -22.16 8.15
CA ASN A 617 -15.67 -23.38 7.67
C ASN A 617 -15.28 -23.31 6.19
N ALA A 618 -16.12 -22.69 5.35
CA ALA A 618 -15.81 -22.48 3.94
C ALA A 618 -14.61 -21.54 3.76
N ALA A 619 -14.51 -20.49 4.57
CA ALA A 619 -13.38 -19.58 4.58
C ALA A 619 -12.07 -20.32 4.93
N ASP A 620 -12.09 -21.13 5.99
CA ASP A 620 -10.92 -21.90 6.42
C ASP A 620 -10.48 -22.95 5.38
N LEU A 621 -11.45 -23.63 4.74
CA LEU A 621 -11.16 -24.57 3.66
C LEU A 621 -10.57 -23.88 2.43
N LEU A 622 -11.04 -22.67 2.10
CA LEU A 622 -10.54 -21.92 0.95
C LEU A 622 -9.08 -21.50 1.16
N GLU A 623 -8.72 -21.02 2.36
CA GLU A 623 -7.33 -20.69 2.70
C GLU A 623 -6.44 -21.93 2.68
N LYS A 624 -6.92 -23.06 3.25
CA LYS A 624 -6.17 -24.32 3.33
C LYS A 624 -5.92 -24.97 1.96
N GLU A 625 -6.84 -24.82 1.01
CA GLU A 625 -6.77 -25.44 -0.32
C GLU A 625 -6.50 -24.43 -1.45
N ARG A 626 -5.94 -23.27 -1.12
CA ARG A 626 -5.77 -22.13 -2.04
C ARG A 626 -5.09 -22.48 -3.36
N GLY A 627 -4.12 -23.41 -3.38
CA GLY A 627 -3.35 -23.78 -4.58
C GLY A 627 -4.23 -24.19 -5.77
N LYS A 628 -5.35 -24.89 -5.51
CA LYS A 628 -6.32 -25.27 -6.54
C LYS A 628 -7.02 -24.06 -7.16
N PHE A 629 -7.45 -23.12 -6.32
CA PHE A 629 -8.14 -21.91 -6.75
C PHE A 629 -7.20 -20.92 -7.44
N VAL A 630 -5.96 -20.81 -6.95
CA VAL A 630 -4.89 -20.04 -7.62
C VAL A 630 -4.67 -20.57 -9.03
N ALA A 631 -4.52 -21.88 -9.21
CA ALA A 631 -4.34 -22.49 -10.53
C ALA A 631 -5.50 -22.17 -11.49
N LEU A 632 -6.74 -22.27 -11.01
CA LEU A 632 -7.92 -21.94 -11.83
C LEU A 632 -8.03 -20.45 -12.15
N LEU A 633 -7.75 -19.56 -11.20
CA LEU A 633 -7.75 -18.12 -11.48
C LEU A 633 -6.69 -17.71 -12.51
N MET A 634 -5.55 -18.40 -12.56
CA MET A 634 -4.53 -18.21 -13.60
C MET A 634 -5.00 -18.78 -14.94
N LEU A 635 -5.41 -20.05 -14.95
CA LEU A 635 -5.66 -20.81 -16.18
C LEU A 635 -7.00 -20.47 -16.83
N GLU A 636 -8.07 -20.39 -16.05
CA GLU A 636 -9.42 -20.07 -16.54
C GLU A 636 -9.65 -18.55 -16.57
N GLY A 637 -9.28 -17.87 -15.49
CA GLY A 637 -9.53 -16.42 -15.35
C GLY A 637 -8.48 -15.51 -15.99
N GLY A 638 -7.32 -16.04 -16.40
CA GLY A 638 -6.22 -15.25 -16.99
C GLY A 638 -5.56 -14.26 -16.01
N LYS A 639 -5.71 -14.45 -14.69
CA LYS A 639 -5.24 -13.48 -13.69
C LYS A 639 -3.78 -13.68 -13.30
N VAL A 640 -3.07 -12.57 -13.10
CA VAL A 640 -1.71 -12.58 -12.55
C VAL A 640 -1.73 -12.78 -11.04
N ILE A 641 -0.63 -13.29 -10.47
CA ILE A 641 -0.60 -13.73 -9.06
C ILE A 641 -1.01 -12.65 -8.05
N SER A 642 -0.62 -11.39 -8.29
CA SER A 642 -0.95 -10.29 -7.39
C SER A 642 -2.45 -10.00 -7.34
N ASP A 643 -3.18 -10.24 -8.42
CA ASP A 643 -4.64 -10.10 -8.48
C ASP A 643 -5.34 -11.28 -7.81
N ILE A 644 -4.78 -12.48 -7.98
CA ILE A 644 -5.32 -13.72 -7.45
C ILE A 644 -5.30 -13.72 -5.93
N MET A 645 -4.16 -13.33 -5.33
CA MET A 645 -4.07 -13.28 -3.87
C MET A 645 -5.06 -12.28 -3.27
N ALA A 646 -5.31 -11.15 -3.95
CA ALA A 646 -6.33 -10.21 -3.52
C ALA A 646 -7.74 -10.79 -3.62
N GLU A 647 -8.06 -11.53 -4.70
CA GLU A 647 -9.38 -12.12 -4.88
C GLU A 647 -9.68 -13.27 -3.91
N ILE A 648 -8.71 -14.15 -3.65
CA ILE A 648 -8.89 -15.23 -2.65
C ILE A 648 -9.17 -14.61 -1.28
N ARG A 649 -8.42 -13.58 -0.91
CA ARG A 649 -8.65 -12.84 0.34
C ARG A 649 -10.02 -12.19 0.38
N GLU A 650 -10.44 -11.54 -0.70
CA GLU A 650 -11.76 -10.92 -0.81
C GLU A 650 -12.89 -11.96 -0.64
N ALA A 651 -12.75 -13.15 -1.23
CA ALA A 651 -13.69 -14.26 -1.07
C ALA A 651 -13.78 -14.75 0.39
N VAL A 652 -12.64 -14.95 1.05
CA VAL A 652 -12.56 -15.32 2.48
C VAL A 652 -13.19 -14.24 3.35
N ASP A 653 -12.88 -12.97 3.07
CA ASP A 653 -13.41 -11.85 3.82
C ASP A 653 -14.93 -11.74 3.67
N PHE A 654 -15.50 -11.98 2.48
CA PHE A 654 -16.96 -12.02 2.31
C PHE A 654 -17.61 -13.07 3.20
N LEU A 655 -17.07 -14.28 3.24
CA LEU A 655 -17.59 -15.39 4.05
C LEU A 655 -17.58 -15.03 5.54
N ARG A 656 -16.41 -14.63 6.07
CA ARG A 656 -16.24 -14.26 7.49
C ARG A 656 -17.03 -13.00 7.86
N TYR A 657 -17.04 -11.99 6.99
CA TYR A 657 -17.75 -10.73 7.25
C TYR A 657 -19.26 -10.93 7.29
N TYR A 658 -19.85 -11.67 6.34
CA TYR A 658 -21.29 -11.90 6.36
C TYR A 658 -21.73 -12.85 7.48
N ALA A 659 -20.91 -13.83 7.86
CA ALA A 659 -21.12 -14.62 9.07
C ALA A 659 -21.19 -13.73 10.32
N MET A 660 -20.23 -12.81 10.48
CA MET A 660 -20.18 -11.83 11.56
C MET A 660 -21.41 -10.89 11.57
N ILE A 661 -21.74 -10.26 10.43
CA ILE A 661 -22.88 -9.34 10.34
C ILE A 661 -24.19 -10.08 10.61
N ALA A 662 -24.36 -11.31 10.12
CA ALA A 662 -25.57 -12.08 10.40
C ALA A 662 -25.76 -12.33 11.90
N ARG A 663 -24.70 -12.75 12.60
CA ARG A 663 -24.71 -12.95 14.06
C ARG A 663 -25.06 -11.68 14.82
N LYS A 664 -24.53 -10.55 14.38
CA LYS A 664 -24.69 -9.26 15.06
C LYS A 664 -26.05 -8.61 14.79
N ASP A 665 -26.39 -8.45 13.53
CA ASP A 665 -27.43 -7.54 13.08
C ASP A 665 -28.72 -8.27 12.63
N ILE A 666 -28.62 -9.53 12.19
CA ILE A 666 -29.77 -10.29 11.69
C ILE A 666 -30.37 -11.23 12.74
N ALA A 667 -29.54 -11.80 13.62
CA ALA A 667 -30.00 -12.73 14.68
C ALA A 667 -30.78 -12.04 15.81
N SER A 668 -30.58 -10.73 15.98
CA SER A 668 -31.13 -9.97 17.09
C SER A 668 -32.63 -9.70 16.91
N THR A 669 -33.42 -10.05 17.92
CA THR A 669 -34.80 -9.58 18.03
C THR A 669 -34.80 -8.13 18.50
N ILE A 670 -35.45 -7.25 17.75
CA ILE A 670 -35.50 -5.81 18.05
C ILE A 670 -36.79 -5.52 18.83
N LYS A 671 -36.67 -5.19 20.13
CA LYS A 671 -37.80 -4.70 20.93
C LYS A 671 -38.13 -3.27 20.50
N LEU A 672 -39.35 -3.06 20.05
CA LEU A 672 -39.86 -1.76 19.64
C LEU A 672 -40.54 -1.05 20.81
N PRO A 673 -40.51 0.30 20.87
CA PRO A 673 -41.28 1.05 21.85
C PRO A 673 -42.78 0.84 21.64
N GLY A 674 -43.55 0.89 22.72
CA GLY A 674 -45.00 0.70 22.68
C GLY A 674 -45.68 1.16 23.97
N PRO A 675 -47.02 1.17 23.98
CA PRO A 675 -47.78 1.45 25.19
C PRO A 675 -47.56 0.37 26.24
N SER A 676 -47.82 0.71 27.50
CA SER A 676 -47.87 -0.28 28.56
C SER A 676 -48.91 -1.37 28.25
N GLY A 677 -48.60 -2.61 28.61
CA GLY A 677 -49.49 -3.75 28.39
C GLY A 677 -49.46 -4.27 26.95
N GLU A 678 -48.49 -3.83 26.16
CA GLU A 678 -48.19 -4.32 24.83
C GLU A 678 -46.68 -4.56 24.71
N GLU A 679 -46.29 -5.67 24.08
CA GLU A 679 -44.92 -5.88 23.67
C GLU A 679 -44.85 -5.99 22.15
N ASN A 680 -43.92 -5.25 21.56
CA ASN A 680 -43.69 -5.20 20.14
C ASN A 680 -42.27 -5.67 19.84
N TYR A 681 -42.16 -6.71 19.02
CA TYR A 681 -40.87 -7.27 18.61
C TYR A 681 -40.81 -7.32 17.09
N MET A 682 -39.71 -6.85 16.52
CA MET A 682 -39.39 -7.00 15.12
C MET A 682 -38.25 -8.01 14.95
N TYR A 683 -38.36 -8.87 13.95
CA TYR A 683 -37.31 -9.80 13.54
C TYR A 683 -37.26 -9.90 12.02
N PHE A 684 -36.20 -10.52 11.54
CA PHE A 684 -35.95 -10.76 10.12
C PHE A 684 -36.29 -12.20 9.76
N GLU A 685 -37.06 -12.39 8.70
CA GLU A 685 -37.33 -13.68 8.08
C GLU A 685 -36.63 -13.77 6.71
N SER A 686 -36.18 -14.96 6.33
CA SER A 686 -35.68 -15.23 4.98
C SER A 686 -36.78 -15.01 3.93
N ARG A 687 -36.40 -14.76 2.68
CA ARG A 687 -37.36 -14.47 1.59
C ARG A 687 -37.77 -15.72 0.81
N GLY A 688 -36.86 -16.67 0.57
CA GLY A 688 -37.14 -17.84 -0.27
C GLY A 688 -35.95 -18.28 -1.11
N VAL A 689 -36.20 -18.58 -2.39
CA VAL A 689 -35.15 -18.95 -3.35
C VAL A 689 -34.55 -17.69 -3.99
N PHE A 690 -33.26 -17.46 -3.77
CA PHE A 690 -32.49 -16.39 -4.41
C PHE A 690 -31.76 -16.89 -5.65
N VAL A 691 -31.78 -16.10 -6.73
CA VAL A 691 -30.97 -16.35 -7.93
C VAL A 691 -29.74 -15.45 -7.89
N CYS A 692 -28.56 -16.06 -7.84
CA CYS A 692 -27.27 -15.36 -7.85
C CYS A 692 -26.62 -15.52 -9.22
N ILE A 693 -26.45 -14.41 -9.94
CA ILE A 693 -25.84 -14.34 -11.28
C ILE A 693 -24.58 -13.47 -11.20
N THR A 694 -23.43 -14.02 -11.55
CA THR A 694 -22.13 -13.41 -11.23
C THR A 694 -21.20 -13.34 -12.45
N PRO A 695 -20.26 -12.38 -12.48
CA PRO A 695 -19.44 -12.10 -13.64
C PRO A 695 -18.18 -12.97 -13.68
N TRP A 696 -17.49 -12.97 -14.82
CA TRP A 696 -16.23 -13.69 -15.04
C TRP A 696 -15.01 -12.97 -14.45
N ASN A 697 -15.09 -11.67 -14.19
CA ASN A 697 -13.92 -10.87 -13.86
C ASN A 697 -13.49 -10.95 -12.39
N PHE A 698 -14.37 -11.41 -11.49
CA PHE A 698 -14.05 -11.85 -10.12
C PHE A 698 -14.79 -13.17 -9.88
N PRO A 699 -14.34 -14.25 -10.54
CA PRO A 699 -15.11 -15.47 -10.66
C PRO A 699 -15.14 -16.30 -9.37
N LEU A 700 -14.36 -15.91 -8.35
CA LEU A 700 -14.39 -16.51 -7.03
C LEU A 700 -15.03 -15.56 -6.00
N ALA A 701 -14.53 -14.33 -5.86
CA ALA A 701 -14.99 -13.44 -4.78
C ALA A 701 -16.43 -12.95 -4.98
N ILE A 702 -16.75 -12.44 -6.18
CA ILE A 702 -18.12 -11.99 -6.51
C ILE A 702 -19.04 -13.18 -6.78
N PHE A 703 -18.50 -14.38 -7.04
CA PHE A 703 -19.29 -15.62 -7.00
C PHE A 703 -19.75 -15.94 -5.57
N LEU A 704 -18.81 -16.01 -4.62
CA LEU A 704 -19.07 -16.41 -3.23
C LEU A 704 -19.84 -15.35 -2.43
N GLY A 705 -19.58 -14.05 -2.64
CA GLY A 705 -20.19 -12.96 -1.87
C GLY A 705 -21.73 -12.98 -1.78
N PRO A 706 -22.46 -12.82 -2.90
CA PRO A 706 -23.93 -12.83 -2.88
C PRO A 706 -24.51 -14.20 -2.48
N ILE A 707 -23.83 -15.30 -2.82
CA ILE A 707 -24.24 -16.65 -2.40
C ILE A 707 -24.17 -16.77 -0.88
N ALA A 708 -23.05 -16.38 -0.27
CA ALA A 708 -22.85 -16.39 1.18
C ALA A 708 -23.88 -15.50 1.89
N ALA A 709 -24.16 -14.31 1.36
CA ALA A 709 -25.16 -13.39 1.90
C ALA A 709 -26.58 -14.01 1.89
N ALA A 710 -26.98 -14.63 0.77
CA ALA A 710 -28.27 -15.30 0.67
C ALA A 710 -28.35 -16.52 1.60
N LEU A 711 -27.31 -17.36 1.63
CA LEU A 711 -27.26 -18.55 2.47
C LEU A 711 -27.37 -18.22 3.96
N VAL A 712 -26.54 -17.30 4.47
CA VAL A 712 -26.51 -17.00 5.91
C VAL A 712 -27.82 -16.38 6.42
N THR A 713 -28.53 -15.67 5.53
CA THR A 713 -29.84 -15.09 5.82
C THR A 713 -31.00 -16.09 5.67
N GLY A 714 -30.72 -17.37 5.43
CA GLY A 714 -31.71 -18.46 5.43
C GLY A 714 -32.39 -18.70 4.08
N ASN A 715 -31.88 -18.11 2.99
CA ASN A 715 -32.40 -18.34 1.64
C ASN A 715 -31.73 -19.57 1.01
N THR A 716 -32.46 -20.33 0.20
CA THR A 716 -31.87 -21.31 -0.72
C THR A 716 -31.44 -20.61 -2.01
N VAL A 717 -30.46 -21.16 -2.72
CA VAL A 717 -29.75 -20.43 -3.77
C VAL A 717 -29.70 -21.23 -5.07
N ILE A 718 -30.00 -20.54 -6.17
CA ILE A 718 -29.65 -20.96 -7.53
C ILE A 718 -28.47 -20.09 -8.00
N ALA A 719 -27.31 -20.70 -8.17
CA ALA A 719 -26.09 -20.03 -8.61
C ALA A 719 -25.85 -20.25 -10.11
N LYS A 720 -25.82 -19.17 -10.88
CA LYS A 720 -25.46 -19.14 -12.31
C LYS A 720 -24.17 -18.32 -12.48
N PRO A 721 -23.00 -18.95 -12.66
CA PRO A 721 -21.76 -18.22 -12.94
C PRO A 721 -21.75 -17.66 -14.37
N SER A 722 -20.81 -16.77 -14.67
CA SER A 722 -20.46 -16.44 -16.05
C SER A 722 -19.96 -17.70 -16.78
N GLU A 723 -20.33 -17.85 -18.04
CA GLU A 723 -19.96 -19.00 -18.85
C GLU A 723 -18.42 -19.18 -18.91
N GLN A 724 -17.66 -18.09 -19.06
CA GLN A 724 -16.20 -18.07 -19.17
C GLN A 724 -15.46 -18.68 -17.96
N THR A 725 -16.08 -18.71 -16.78
CA THR A 725 -15.41 -19.07 -15.53
C THR A 725 -16.23 -20.08 -14.70
N SER A 726 -16.74 -21.11 -15.37
CA SER A 726 -17.62 -22.11 -14.77
C SER A 726 -16.87 -23.15 -13.93
N LEU A 727 -15.60 -23.46 -14.23
CA LEU A 727 -14.82 -24.49 -13.53
C LEU A 727 -14.47 -24.05 -12.10
N ILE A 728 -14.03 -22.81 -11.91
CA ILE A 728 -13.77 -22.27 -10.57
C ILE A 728 -15.03 -22.13 -9.74
N ALA A 729 -16.14 -21.72 -10.36
CA ALA A 729 -17.42 -21.63 -9.68
C ALA A 729 -17.92 -23.02 -9.24
N TYR A 730 -17.74 -24.05 -10.06
CA TYR A 730 -18.01 -25.44 -9.70
C TYR A 730 -17.19 -25.89 -8.49
N GLU A 731 -15.89 -25.62 -8.47
CA GLU A 731 -15.02 -25.95 -7.33
C GLU A 731 -15.40 -25.19 -6.05
N ALA A 732 -15.87 -23.94 -6.18
CA ALA A 732 -16.37 -23.14 -5.06
C ALA A 732 -17.68 -23.73 -4.48
N VAL A 733 -18.59 -24.23 -5.32
CA VAL A 733 -19.81 -24.93 -4.85
C VAL A 733 -19.46 -26.25 -4.16
N LYS A 734 -18.53 -27.04 -4.72
CA LYS A 734 -18.04 -28.26 -4.05
C LYS A 734 -17.33 -27.95 -2.72
N LEU A 735 -16.72 -26.79 -2.59
CA LEU A 735 -16.16 -26.32 -1.32
C LEU A 735 -17.26 -26.05 -0.28
N PHE A 736 -18.37 -25.41 -0.66
CA PHE A 736 -19.50 -25.21 0.27
C PHE A 736 -20.07 -26.53 0.79
N PHE A 737 -20.23 -27.54 -0.07
CA PHE A 737 -20.74 -28.84 0.39
C PHE A 737 -19.78 -29.52 1.37
N ARG A 738 -18.46 -29.43 1.15
CA ARG A 738 -17.45 -29.92 2.09
C ARG A 738 -17.40 -29.10 3.39
N ALA A 739 -17.80 -27.84 3.36
CA ALA A 739 -17.95 -26.99 4.54
C ALA A 739 -19.19 -27.33 5.39
N GLY A 740 -20.05 -28.24 4.90
CA GLY A 740 -21.25 -28.71 5.60
C GLY A 740 -22.57 -28.19 5.04
N LEU A 741 -22.56 -27.47 3.91
CA LEU A 741 -23.79 -27.01 3.27
C LEU A 741 -24.59 -28.21 2.71
N PRO A 742 -25.88 -28.35 3.02
CA PRO A 742 -26.70 -29.39 2.40
C PRO A 742 -26.83 -29.20 0.89
N GLY A 743 -26.70 -30.28 0.11
CA GLY A 743 -26.77 -30.25 -1.36
C GLY A 743 -28.09 -29.70 -1.91
N SER A 744 -29.18 -29.85 -1.16
CA SER A 744 -30.52 -29.35 -1.52
C SER A 744 -30.66 -27.82 -1.39
N VAL A 745 -29.72 -27.14 -0.73
CA VAL A 745 -29.80 -25.69 -0.44
C VAL A 745 -29.15 -24.83 -1.52
N LEU A 746 -28.12 -25.32 -2.20
CA LEU A 746 -27.37 -24.58 -3.24
C LEU A 746 -27.31 -25.40 -4.54
N GLN A 747 -27.86 -24.84 -5.60
CA GLN A 747 -27.88 -25.45 -6.93
C GLN A 747 -26.93 -24.70 -7.86
N PHE A 748 -26.14 -25.42 -8.65
CA PHE A 748 -25.18 -24.85 -9.58
C PHE A 748 -25.62 -25.10 -11.03
N LEU A 749 -25.89 -24.02 -11.76
CA LEU A 749 -26.42 -24.09 -13.13
C LEU A 749 -25.51 -23.30 -14.09
N PRO A 750 -24.40 -23.90 -14.57
CA PRO A 750 -23.55 -23.27 -15.57
C PRO A 750 -24.28 -23.19 -16.90
N GLY A 751 -24.08 -22.13 -17.67
CA GLY A 751 -24.69 -21.99 -19.00
C GLY A 751 -24.72 -20.58 -19.53
N GLU A 752 -25.17 -20.41 -20.76
CA GLU A 752 -25.27 -19.09 -21.38
C GLU A 752 -26.45 -18.29 -20.84
N GLY A 753 -26.24 -16.99 -20.63
CA GLY A 753 -27.29 -16.08 -20.18
C GLY A 753 -28.50 -16.03 -21.12
N ALA A 754 -28.28 -16.10 -22.43
CA ALA A 754 -29.34 -16.08 -23.43
C ALA A 754 -30.24 -17.34 -23.37
N ALA A 755 -29.67 -18.50 -23.01
CA ALA A 755 -30.39 -19.76 -22.95
C ALA A 755 -31.14 -19.96 -21.62
N LEU A 756 -30.49 -19.60 -20.50
CA LEU A 756 -31.03 -19.87 -19.16
C LEU A 756 -31.72 -18.67 -18.51
N GLY A 757 -31.34 -17.45 -18.88
CA GLY A 757 -31.73 -16.22 -18.18
C GLY A 757 -33.24 -16.02 -18.13
N GLU A 758 -33.95 -16.20 -19.24
CA GLU A 758 -35.41 -16.03 -19.26
C GLU A 758 -36.12 -17.07 -18.37
N VAL A 759 -35.71 -18.34 -18.45
CA VAL A 759 -36.30 -19.44 -17.67
C VAL A 759 -36.02 -19.27 -16.17
N LEU A 760 -34.80 -18.85 -15.82
CA LEU A 760 -34.39 -18.56 -14.44
C LEU A 760 -35.21 -17.41 -13.84
N ILE A 761 -35.24 -16.26 -14.52
CA ILE A 761 -35.82 -15.04 -13.96
C ILE A 761 -37.36 -15.07 -13.95
N ASN A 762 -38.00 -15.72 -14.92
CA ASN A 762 -39.47 -15.84 -14.97
C ASN A 762 -40.03 -16.92 -14.03
N ASN A 763 -39.20 -17.79 -13.44
CA ASN A 763 -39.66 -18.84 -12.55
C ASN A 763 -40.46 -18.26 -11.36
N GLU A 764 -41.54 -18.92 -10.97
CA GLU A 764 -42.44 -18.40 -9.93
C GLU A 764 -41.88 -18.39 -8.52
N HIS A 765 -40.92 -19.25 -8.22
CA HIS A 765 -40.34 -19.40 -6.89
C HIS A 765 -39.19 -18.42 -6.61
N VAL A 766 -38.77 -17.63 -7.60
CA VAL A 766 -37.76 -16.57 -7.38
C VAL A 766 -38.31 -15.57 -6.37
N ALA A 767 -37.64 -15.48 -5.22
CA ALA A 767 -37.92 -14.56 -4.13
C ALA A 767 -36.96 -13.36 -4.09
N GLY A 768 -35.91 -13.36 -4.93
CA GLY A 768 -34.97 -12.27 -5.10
C GLY A 768 -33.88 -12.60 -6.12
N VAL A 769 -33.22 -11.56 -6.65
CA VAL A 769 -32.10 -11.71 -7.60
C VAL A 769 -30.92 -10.87 -7.13
N ALA A 770 -29.76 -11.49 -7.01
CA ALA A 770 -28.48 -10.81 -6.85
C ALA A 770 -27.68 -10.97 -8.15
N PHE A 771 -27.46 -9.85 -8.85
CA PHE A 771 -26.82 -9.79 -10.15
C PHE A 771 -25.58 -8.90 -10.09
N THR A 772 -24.49 -9.34 -10.70
CA THR A 772 -23.36 -8.48 -11.02
C THR A 772 -22.91 -8.72 -12.45
N GLY A 773 -22.83 -7.65 -13.24
CA GLY A 773 -22.52 -7.72 -14.67
C GLY A 773 -22.85 -6.42 -15.42
N SER A 774 -23.16 -6.49 -16.71
CA SER A 774 -23.42 -5.28 -17.52
C SER A 774 -24.74 -4.59 -17.17
N THR A 775 -24.77 -3.26 -17.33
CA THR A 775 -25.98 -2.43 -17.14
C THR A 775 -27.12 -2.86 -18.05
N ASP A 776 -26.82 -3.28 -19.29
CA ASP A 776 -27.82 -3.76 -20.24
C ASP A 776 -28.50 -5.06 -19.75
N THR A 777 -27.72 -5.99 -19.21
CA THR A 777 -28.24 -7.25 -18.66
C THR A 777 -29.07 -7.01 -17.41
N ALA A 778 -28.62 -6.13 -16.50
CA ALA A 778 -29.39 -5.73 -15.32
C ALA A 778 -30.77 -5.15 -15.71
N ASN A 779 -30.81 -4.31 -16.75
CA ASN A 779 -32.05 -3.75 -17.28
C ASN A 779 -32.98 -4.82 -17.87
N ILE A 780 -32.44 -5.83 -18.55
CA ILE A 780 -33.22 -6.97 -19.04
C ILE A 780 -33.83 -7.73 -17.88
N ILE A 781 -33.02 -8.11 -16.87
CA ILE A 781 -33.49 -8.83 -15.67
C ILE A 781 -34.61 -8.04 -14.98
N ASN A 782 -34.40 -6.74 -14.74
CA ASN A 782 -35.39 -5.90 -14.08
C ASN A 782 -36.72 -5.83 -14.85
N LYS A 783 -36.65 -5.64 -16.18
CA LYS A 783 -37.85 -5.63 -17.04
C LYS A 783 -38.57 -6.98 -17.03
N THR A 784 -37.83 -8.09 -17.01
CA THR A 784 -38.40 -9.44 -16.95
C THR A 784 -39.10 -9.66 -15.61
N LEU A 785 -38.47 -9.30 -14.48
CA LEU A 785 -39.08 -9.36 -13.15
C LEU A 785 -40.37 -8.54 -13.08
N ALA A 786 -40.35 -7.29 -13.59
CA ALA A 786 -41.51 -6.41 -13.58
C ALA A 786 -42.71 -6.94 -14.40
N LYS A 787 -42.47 -7.82 -15.39
CA LYS A 787 -43.52 -8.42 -16.22
C LYS A 787 -44.19 -9.64 -15.58
N ARG A 788 -43.66 -10.20 -14.49
CA ARG A 788 -44.13 -11.48 -13.92
C ARG A 788 -45.57 -11.46 -13.39
N ASN A 789 -46.20 -10.29 -13.25
CA ASN A 789 -47.56 -10.10 -12.70
C ASN A 789 -47.80 -10.88 -11.39
N ARG A 790 -46.79 -10.85 -10.52
CA ARG A 790 -46.63 -11.58 -9.25
C ARG A 790 -45.95 -10.66 -8.23
N ASP A 791 -45.56 -11.19 -7.07
CA ASP A 791 -44.86 -10.44 -6.03
C ASP A 791 -43.62 -9.70 -6.57
N ILE A 792 -43.48 -8.43 -6.16
CA ILE A 792 -42.34 -7.60 -6.53
C ILE A 792 -41.17 -8.03 -5.67
N VAL A 793 -40.23 -8.76 -6.27
CA VAL A 793 -39.05 -9.28 -5.58
C VAL A 793 -37.89 -8.27 -5.60
N PRO A 794 -37.01 -8.29 -4.59
CA PRO A 794 -35.79 -7.51 -4.60
C PRO A 794 -34.87 -7.90 -5.77
N ILE A 795 -34.30 -6.88 -6.40
CA ILE A 795 -33.13 -7.00 -7.26
C ILE A 795 -31.98 -6.22 -6.62
N ILE A 796 -30.83 -6.86 -6.48
CA ILE A 796 -29.55 -6.23 -6.18
C ILE A 796 -28.76 -6.34 -7.48
N ALA A 797 -28.53 -5.22 -8.16
CA ALA A 797 -27.77 -5.21 -9.40
C ALA A 797 -26.58 -4.27 -9.24
N GLU A 798 -25.38 -4.84 -9.24
CA GLU A 798 -24.11 -4.11 -9.28
C GLU A 798 -23.57 -4.14 -10.71
N THR A 799 -23.27 -2.97 -11.27
CA THR A 799 -22.95 -2.83 -12.70
C THR A 799 -21.67 -2.02 -12.93
N GLY A 800 -21.40 -1.64 -14.17
CA GLY A 800 -20.15 -0.99 -14.58
C GLY A 800 -20.01 0.48 -14.18
N GLY A 801 -18.92 1.10 -14.63
CA GLY A 801 -18.64 2.51 -14.37
C GLY A 801 -17.70 3.18 -15.37
N ILE A 802 -17.96 4.46 -15.66
CA ILE A 802 -16.98 5.36 -16.28
C ILE A 802 -16.23 6.07 -15.15
N ASN A 803 -15.27 5.37 -14.56
CA ASN A 803 -14.58 5.84 -13.37
C ASN A 803 -13.53 6.90 -13.71
N ALA A 804 -13.50 7.98 -12.93
CA ALA A 804 -12.63 9.11 -13.16
C ALA A 804 -11.65 9.36 -12.00
N MET A 805 -10.46 9.87 -12.33
CA MET A 805 -9.48 10.37 -11.37
C MET A 805 -9.14 11.83 -11.70
N ILE A 806 -9.30 12.73 -10.73
CA ILE A 806 -8.86 14.12 -10.86
C ILE A 806 -7.53 14.32 -10.13
N VAL A 807 -6.59 14.96 -10.81
CA VAL A 807 -5.26 15.28 -10.29
C VAL A 807 -5.02 16.79 -10.44
N ASP A 808 -4.87 17.47 -9.31
CA ASP A 808 -4.48 18.87 -9.28
C ASP A 808 -2.95 19.04 -9.25
N SER A 809 -2.48 20.26 -9.44
CA SER A 809 -1.04 20.57 -9.52
C SER A 809 -0.30 20.45 -8.18
N SER A 810 -0.99 20.16 -7.07
CA SER A 810 -0.39 19.91 -5.75
C SER A 810 -0.01 18.45 -5.52
N ALA A 811 -0.51 17.53 -6.36
CA ALA A 811 -0.27 16.11 -6.24
C ALA A 811 1.20 15.72 -6.50
N LEU A 812 1.61 14.58 -5.91
CA LEU A 812 2.93 13.99 -6.15
C LEU A 812 2.92 13.18 -7.45
N LEU A 813 3.64 13.62 -8.47
CA LEU A 813 3.56 13.03 -9.81
C LEU A 813 3.96 11.55 -9.87
N GLU A 814 4.95 11.13 -9.07
CA GLU A 814 5.41 9.75 -9.00
C GLU A 814 4.32 8.84 -8.43
N GLN A 815 3.65 9.28 -7.36
CA GLN A 815 2.54 8.55 -6.75
C GLN A 815 1.32 8.48 -7.67
N VAL A 816 0.97 9.61 -8.32
CA VAL A 816 -0.11 9.66 -9.31
C VAL A 816 0.17 8.65 -10.43
N SER A 817 1.41 8.58 -10.92
CA SER A 817 1.79 7.63 -11.97
C SER A 817 1.58 6.18 -11.53
N ASP A 818 2.01 5.82 -10.31
CA ASP A 818 1.79 4.48 -9.77
C ASP A 818 0.30 4.14 -9.65
N ASP A 819 -0.47 5.06 -9.07
CA ASP A 819 -1.90 4.88 -8.85
C ASP A 819 -2.67 4.79 -10.17
N VAL A 820 -2.27 5.53 -11.20
CA VAL A 820 -2.85 5.48 -12.55
C VAL A 820 -2.53 4.13 -13.21
N ILE A 821 -1.25 3.71 -13.21
CA ILE A 821 -0.84 2.45 -13.81
C ILE A 821 -1.59 1.27 -13.17
N ILE A 822 -1.66 1.25 -11.84
CA ILE A 822 -2.39 0.23 -11.08
C ILE A 822 -3.89 0.31 -11.40
N SER A 823 -4.50 1.49 -11.38
CA SER A 823 -5.96 1.62 -11.52
C SER A 823 -6.45 1.34 -12.94
N ALA A 824 -5.69 1.69 -13.98
CA ALA A 824 -6.11 1.57 -15.37
C ALA A 824 -5.79 0.20 -15.98
N PHE A 825 -4.62 -0.38 -15.68
CA PHE A 825 -4.07 -1.51 -16.44
C PHE A 825 -3.99 -2.82 -15.68
N ARG A 826 -4.02 -2.81 -14.33
CA ARG A 826 -4.04 -4.04 -13.54
C ARG A 826 -5.25 -4.91 -13.91
N SER A 827 -5.05 -6.23 -13.96
CA SER A 827 -6.04 -7.19 -14.49
C SER A 827 -6.49 -6.91 -15.93
N ALA A 828 -5.59 -6.35 -16.76
CA ALA A 828 -5.91 -5.87 -18.11
C ALA A 828 -7.10 -4.87 -18.12
N GLY A 829 -7.25 -4.05 -17.07
CA GLY A 829 -8.37 -3.11 -16.95
C GLY A 829 -9.74 -3.77 -16.82
N GLN A 830 -9.82 -5.08 -16.56
CA GLN A 830 -11.05 -5.86 -16.42
C GLN A 830 -11.63 -5.81 -15.00
N ARG A 831 -11.60 -4.62 -14.39
CA ARG A 831 -12.24 -4.34 -13.09
C ARG A 831 -13.34 -3.32 -13.31
N CYS A 832 -14.49 -3.50 -12.66
CA CYS A 832 -15.55 -2.50 -12.66
C CYS A 832 -15.06 -1.17 -12.06
N SER A 833 -14.10 -1.21 -11.14
CA SER A 833 -13.44 -0.05 -10.53
C SER A 833 -12.27 0.55 -11.32
N ALA A 834 -11.90 -0.02 -12.48
CA ALA A 834 -10.72 0.42 -13.21
C ALA A 834 -10.85 1.87 -13.69
N LEU A 835 -9.75 2.61 -13.67
CA LEU A 835 -9.67 4.00 -14.13
C LEU A 835 -9.90 4.08 -15.63
N ARG A 836 -10.92 4.84 -16.03
CA ARG A 836 -11.28 5.04 -17.44
C ARG A 836 -10.87 6.42 -17.95
N VAL A 837 -11.03 7.45 -17.11
CA VAL A 837 -10.72 8.84 -17.47
C VAL A 837 -9.85 9.50 -16.39
N LEU A 838 -8.64 9.87 -16.75
CA LEU A 838 -7.72 10.66 -15.93
C LEU A 838 -7.82 12.13 -16.33
N LEU A 839 -8.09 13.00 -15.37
CA LEU A 839 -8.17 14.43 -15.57
C LEU A 839 -6.97 15.11 -14.91
N LEU A 840 -6.14 15.75 -15.72
CA LEU A 840 -4.90 16.39 -15.28
C LEU A 840 -5.02 17.91 -15.41
N GLN A 841 -4.69 18.62 -14.33
CA GLN A 841 -4.61 20.08 -14.39
C GLN A 841 -3.54 20.50 -15.41
N GLU A 842 -3.84 21.50 -16.24
CA GLU A 842 -3.01 21.90 -17.40
C GLU A 842 -1.52 22.07 -17.06
N GLU A 843 -1.19 22.65 -15.91
CA GLU A 843 0.19 23.01 -15.53
C GLU A 843 1.10 21.80 -15.25
N ILE A 844 0.52 20.63 -14.94
CA ILE A 844 1.29 19.39 -14.72
C ILE A 844 1.12 18.35 -15.83
N ALA A 845 0.15 18.55 -16.73
CA ALA A 845 -0.32 17.52 -17.64
C ALA A 845 0.79 16.94 -18.53
N ASP A 846 1.62 17.77 -19.15
CA ASP A 846 2.69 17.30 -20.05
C ASP A 846 3.68 16.37 -19.34
N ARG A 847 4.21 16.79 -18.19
CA ARG A 847 5.17 16.00 -17.42
C ARG A 847 4.52 14.73 -16.85
N GLN A 848 3.28 14.83 -16.37
CA GLN A 848 2.56 13.69 -15.82
C GLN A 848 2.24 12.64 -16.90
N ILE A 849 1.86 13.06 -18.11
CA ILE A 849 1.64 12.16 -19.26
C ILE A 849 2.94 11.47 -19.64
N GLU A 850 4.07 12.19 -19.68
CA GLU A 850 5.40 11.62 -19.96
C GLU A 850 5.75 10.48 -19.00
N ILE A 851 5.59 10.72 -17.69
CA ILE A 851 5.90 9.71 -16.66
C ILE A 851 4.95 8.50 -16.77
N ILE A 852 3.65 8.72 -16.97
CA ILE A 852 2.67 7.62 -17.13
C ILE A 852 3.00 6.78 -18.37
N CYS A 853 3.29 7.41 -19.50
CA CYS A 853 3.64 6.69 -20.73
C CYS A 853 4.96 5.94 -20.55
N GLY A 854 5.96 6.53 -19.89
CA GLY A 854 7.22 5.87 -19.56
C GLY A 854 7.04 4.67 -18.63
N ALA A 855 6.22 4.79 -17.60
CA ALA A 855 5.90 3.69 -16.69
C ALA A 855 5.09 2.58 -17.38
N LEU A 856 4.19 2.94 -18.31
CA LEU A 856 3.43 1.97 -19.11
C LEU A 856 4.34 1.09 -19.97
N LYS A 857 5.40 1.66 -20.58
CA LYS A 857 6.39 0.90 -21.37
C LYS A 857 7.08 -0.20 -20.58
N GLU A 858 7.17 -0.03 -19.27
CA GLU A 858 7.85 -0.97 -18.39
C GLU A 858 6.96 -2.12 -17.92
N LEU A 859 5.65 -2.11 -18.23
CA LEU A 859 4.76 -3.22 -17.91
C LEU A 859 5.04 -4.44 -18.79
N ARG A 860 5.04 -5.63 -18.18
CA ARG A 860 5.22 -6.90 -18.88
C ARG A 860 3.88 -7.60 -19.05
N LEU A 861 3.43 -7.66 -20.30
CA LEU A 861 2.35 -8.55 -20.70
C LEU A 861 2.92 -9.95 -20.86
N GLY A 862 2.19 -10.96 -20.39
CA GLY A 862 2.64 -12.33 -20.59
C GLY A 862 1.78 -13.38 -19.90
N ASN A 863 2.30 -14.61 -19.88
CA ASN A 863 1.63 -15.76 -19.30
C ASN A 863 1.33 -15.51 -17.81
N PRO A 864 0.05 -15.54 -17.38
CA PRO A 864 -0.34 -15.27 -16.00
C PRO A 864 0.28 -16.23 -14.97
N MET A 865 0.76 -17.40 -15.43
CA MET A 865 1.49 -18.36 -14.60
C MET A 865 2.88 -17.90 -14.17
N LEU A 866 3.44 -16.85 -14.79
CA LEU A 866 4.77 -16.33 -14.46
C LEU A 866 4.66 -15.17 -13.45
N LEU A 867 5.47 -15.23 -12.38
CA LEU A 867 5.54 -14.15 -11.38
C LEU A 867 5.91 -12.79 -12.01
N SER A 868 6.67 -12.79 -13.09
CA SER A 868 7.11 -11.58 -13.80
C SER A 868 6.02 -10.90 -14.65
N SER A 869 4.83 -11.48 -14.78
CA SER A 869 3.76 -10.90 -15.59
C SER A 869 2.95 -9.87 -14.79
N ASP A 870 2.84 -8.66 -15.31
CA ASP A 870 2.08 -7.57 -14.71
C ASP A 870 0.63 -7.52 -15.22
N VAL A 871 0.45 -7.86 -16.51
CA VAL A 871 -0.85 -7.79 -17.20
C VAL A 871 -1.07 -9.11 -17.95
N GLY A 872 -2.21 -9.76 -17.66
CA GLY A 872 -2.67 -10.96 -18.32
C GLY A 872 -3.46 -10.69 -19.61
N PRO A 873 -4.05 -11.73 -20.22
CA PRO A 873 -4.95 -11.60 -21.38
C PRO A 873 -6.30 -10.96 -20.98
N VAL A 874 -7.06 -10.55 -21.99
CA VAL A 874 -8.51 -10.35 -21.83
C VAL A 874 -9.24 -11.70 -21.90
N ILE A 875 -10.46 -11.77 -21.35
CA ILE A 875 -11.10 -13.06 -21.04
C ILE A 875 -11.44 -13.92 -22.27
N ASP A 876 -11.83 -13.33 -23.39
CA ASP A 876 -12.27 -14.05 -24.58
C ASP A 876 -12.14 -13.23 -25.87
N GLN A 877 -12.40 -13.89 -27.01
CA GLN A 877 -12.37 -13.27 -28.34
C GLN A 877 -13.38 -12.12 -28.47
N GLN A 878 -14.57 -12.25 -27.87
CA GLN A 878 -15.60 -11.21 -27.95
C GLN A 878 -15.14 -9.91 -27.28
N SER A 879 -14.49 -10.04 -26.12
CA SER A 879 -13.90 -8.92 -25.40
C SER A 879 -12.76 -8.30 -26.20
N TYR A 880 -11.90 -9.12 -26.80
CA TYR A 880 -10.82 -8.65 -27.68
C TYR A 880 -11.36 -7.85 -28.88
N ASP A 881 -12.35 -8.39 -29.59
CA ASP A 881 -12.95 -7.76 -30.77
C ASP A 881 -13.62 -6.42 -30.42
N MET A 882 -14.34 -6.36 -29.29
CA MET A 882 -14.96 -5.14 -28.77
C MET A 882 -13.92 -4.04 -28.52
N LEU A 883 -12.77 -4.40 -27.94
CA LEU A 883 -11.69 -3.45 -27.66
C LEU A 883 -11.01 -2.98 -28.96
N CYS A 884 -10.80 -3.88 -29.92
CA CYS A 884 -10.28 -3.52 -31.24
C CYS A 884 -11.23 -2.56 -31.99
N GLU A 885 -12.53 -2.83 -31.97
CA GLU A 885 -13.54 -1.95 -32.57
C GLU A 885 -13.55 -0.57 -31.89
N TYR A 886 -13.46 -0.54 -30.56
CA TYR A 886 -13.40 0.71 -29.82
C TYR A 886 -12.17 1.55 -30.19
N VAL A 887 -10.98 0.94 -30.22
CA VAL A 887 -9.74 1.62 -30.63
C VAL A 887 -9.85 2.20 -32.03
N LYS A 888 -10.35 1.40 -32.99
CA LYS A 888 -10.58 1.87 -34.35
C LYS A 888 -11.53 3.07 -34.39
N GLY A 889 -12.62 3.02 -33.62
CA GLY A 889 -13.57 4.13 -33.52
C GLY A 889 -12.96 5.40 -32.89
N MET A 890 -12.01 5.27 -31.97
CA MET A 890 -11.27 6.41 -31.41
C MET A 890 -10.33 7.05 -32.43
N GLU A 891 -9.61 6.23 -33.20
CA GLU A 891 -8.75 6.69 -34.28
C GLU A 891 -9.54 7.40 -35.39
N GLU A 892 -10.69 6.85 -35.78
CA GLU A 892 -11.59 7.46 -36.78
C GLU A 892 -12.16 8.81 -36.34
N LYS A 893 -12.38 9.00 -35.03
CA LYS A 893 -12.79 10.29 -34.44
C LYS A 893 -11.64 11.29 -34.30
N GLY A 894 -10.40 10.89 -34.60
CA GLY A 894 -9.22 11.74 -34.47
C GLY A 894 -8.71 11.88 -33.03
N ALA A 895 -9.06 10.97 -32.12
CA ALA A 895 -8.49 10.96 -30.78
C ALA A 895 -6.98 10.73 -30.84
N LYS A 896 -6.21 11.50 -30.07
CA LYS A 896 -4.75 11.43 -30.12
C LYS A 896 -4.27 10.25 -29.30
N LEU A 897 -3.74 9.22 -29.97
CA LEU A 897 -3.04 8.13 -29.32
C LEU A 897 -1.72 8.66 -28.72
N LEU A 898 -1.59 8.63 -27.39
CA LEU A 898 -0.38 9.03 -26.67
C LEU A 898 0.62 7.88 -26.60
N HIS A 899 0.14 6.69 -26.26
CA HIS A 899 0.97 5.50 -26.20
C HIS A 899 0.16 4.23 -26.39
N LYS A 900 0.82 3.21 -26.95
CA LYS A 900 0.34 1.84 -27.07
C LYS A 900 1.52 0.93 -26.78
N LEU A 901 1.33 -0.03 -25.89
CA LEU A 901 2.36 -1.01 -25.59
C LEU A 901 2.49 -2.04 -26.73
N ASP A 902 3.72 -2.48 -27.02
CA ASP A 902 3.94 -3.57 -27.97
C ASP A 902 3.67 -4.92 -27.29
N ILE A 903 2.86 -5.77 -27.94
CA ILE A 903 2.54 -7.12 -27.46
C ILE A 903 3.32 -8.21 -28.21
N GLY A 904 4.10 -7.84 -29.23
CA GLY A 904 4.88 -8.77 -30.04
C GLY A 904 4.04 -9.94 -30.55
N SER A 905 4.54 -11.15 -30.36
CA SER A 905 3.87 -12.40 -30.77
C SER A 905 2.80 -12.89 -29.78
N LEU A 906 2.52 -12.19 -28.67
CA LEU A 906 1.54 -12.65 -27.69
C LEU A 906 0.13 -12.76 -28.27
N ALA A 907 -0.21 -11.93 -29.27
CA ALA A 907 -1.49 -11.99 -29.98
C ALA A 907 -1.74 -13.34 -30.69
N GLU A 908 -0.68 -14.10 -30.98
CA GLU A 908 -0.77 -15.42 -31.63
C GLU A 908 -0.98 -16.55 -30.61
N VAL A 909 -0.73 -16.28 -29.32
CA VAL A 909 -0.70 -17.29 -28.25
C VAL A 909 -1.96 -17.24 -27.39
N GLY A 910 -2.52 -16.06 -27.17
CA GLY A 910 -3.70 -15.86 -26.33
C GLY A 910 -4.43 -14.56 -26.67
N HIS A 911 -5.51 -14.27 -25.95
CA HIS A 911 -6.29 -13.04 -26.10
C HIS A 911 -5.59 -11.84 -25.44
N TYR A 912 -4.36 -11.53 -25.83
CA TYR A 912 -3.61 -10.39 -25.28
C TYR A 912 -3.96 -9.09 -25.99
N PHE A 913 -4.58 -8.16 -25.25
CA PHE A 913 -4.87 -6.82 -25.76
C PHE A 913 -3.82 -5.80 -25.24
N PRO A 914 -3.25 -4.95 -26.11
CA PRO A 914 -2.26 -3.96 -25.68
C PRO A 914 -2.88 -2.89 -24.78
N PRO A 915 -2.22 -2.48 -23.68
CA PRO A 915 -2.57 -1.24 -23.01
C PRO A 915 -2.47 -0.02 -23.94
N HIS A 916 -3.51 0.81 -23.95
CA HIS A 916 -3.59 2.05 -24.75
C HIS A 916 -3.83 3.27 -23.87
N ILE A 917 -3.26 4.41 -24.27
CA ILE A 917 -3.54 5.72 -23.70
C ILE A 917 -3.96 6.68 -24.82
N PHE A 918 -5.16 7.24 -24.73
CA PHE A 918 -5.65 8.30 -25.62
C PHE A 918 -5.75 9.63 -24.87
N GLU A 919 -5.49 10.73 -25.56
CA GLU A 919 -5.87 12.08 -25.12
C GLU A 919 -7.23 12.45 -25.75
N VAL A 920 -8.17 12.90 -24.93
CA VAL A 920 -9.54 13.26 -25.30
C VAL A 920 -9.85 14.71 -24.91
N GLY A 921 -10.77 15.35 -25.63
CA GLY A 921 -11.15 16.74 -25.37
C GLY A 921 -12.18 16.92 -24.26
N SER A 922 -12.98 15.89 -23.99
CA SER A 922 -14.03 15.90 -22.97
C SER A 922 -14.32 14.50 -22.43
N VAL A 923 -14.91 14.43 -21.23
CA VAL A 923 -15.35 13.15 -20.64
C VAL A 923 -16.45 12.52 -21.51
N SER A 924 -17.28 13.36 -22.14
CA SER A 924 -18.38 12.91 -23.01
C SER A 924 -17.95 12.11 -24.25
N GLU A 925 -16.69 12.20 -24.68
CA GLU A 925 -16.16 11.37 -25.77
C GLU A 925 -16.09 9.89 -25.40
N VAL A 926 -15.96 9.59 -24.10
CA VAL A 926 -16.04 8.24 -23.52
C VAL A 926 -17.51 7.93 -23.21
N ALA A 927 -18.30 7.68 -24.27
CA ALA A 927 -19.76 7.59 -24.16
C ALA A 927 -20.30 6.35 -23.42
N LYS A 928 -19.49 5.29 -23.30
CA LYS A 928 -19.86 4.02 -22.64
C LYS A 928 -18.66 3.42 -21.94
N GLU A 929 -18.92 2.52 -21.00
CA GLU A 929 -17.86 1.72 -20.40
C GLU A 929 -17.16 0.86 -21.46
N VAL A 930 -15.83 0.84 -21.41
CA VAL A 930 -14.98 -0.02 -22.23
C VAL A 930 -14.15 -0.88 -21.30
N PHE A 931 -14.44 -2.18 -21.31
CA PHE A 931 -13.95 -3.12 -20.30
C PHE A 931 -12.60 -3.74 -20.72
N GLY A 932 -11.54 -2.93 -20.68
CA GLY A 932 -10.18 -3.36 -21.02
C GLY A 932 -9.12 -2.33 -20.65
N PRO A 933 -7.85 -2.53 -21.02
CA PRO A 933 -6.72 -1.72 -20.56
C PRO A 933 -6.58 -0.45 -21.42
N ILE A 934 -7.62 0.39 -21.46
CA ILE A 934 -7.63 1.65 -22.22
C ILE A 934 -7.88 2.81 -21.27
N LEU A 935 -6.88 3.70 -21.17
CA LEU A 935 -6.94 4.93 -20.40
C LEU A 935 -7.21 6.12 -21.32
N HIS A 936 -8.10 7.01 -20.89
CA HIS A 936 -8.34 8.31 -21.54
C HIS A 936 -7.79 9.40 -20.63
N ILE A 937 -7.04 10.35 -21.20
CA ILE A 937 -6.49 11.49 -20.48
C ILE A 937 -7.16 12.75 -21.02
N MET A 938 -7.69 13.56 -20.11
CA MET A 938 -8.25 14.87 -20.38
C MET A 938 -7.43 15.92 -19.61
N ARG A 939 -7.10 17.03 -20.26
CA ARG A 939 -6.55 18.20 -19.58
C ARG A 939 -7.67 19.10 -19.10
N TYR A 940 -7.48 19.77 -17.96
CA TYR A 940 -8.45 20.75 -17.50
C TYR A 940 -7.82 22.00 -16.89
N LYS A 941 -8.52 23.12 -17.04
CA LYS A 941 -8.23 24.36 -16.32
C LYS A 941 -8.86 24.29 -14.95
N LYS A 942 -8.14 24.75 -13.94
CA LYS A 942 -8.64 24.81 -12.57
C LYS A 942 -9.99 25.52 -12.43
N SER A 943 -10.23 26.58 -13.23
CA SER A 943 -11.52 27.30 -13.27
C SER A 943 -12.72 26.43 -13.65
N ASP A 944 -12.48 25.32 -14.35
CA ASP A 944 -13.50 24.47 -14.95
C ASP A 944 -13.79 23.24 -14.08
N LEU A 945 -13.13 23.11 -12.92
CA LEU A 945 -13.26 21.96 -12.01
C LEU A 945 -14.72 21.64 -11.70
N VAL A 946 -15.53 22.65 -11.35
CA VAL A 946 -16.94 22.44 -11.00
C VAL A 946 -17.77 21.95 -12.20
N SER A 947 -17.58 22.52 -13.39
CA SER A 947 -18.29 22.08 -14.59
C SER A 947 -17.90 20.67 -15.02
N ILE A 948 -16.64 20.28 -14.79
CA ILE A 948 -16.13 18.95 -15.07
C ILE A 948 -16.74 17.91 -14.13
N LEU A 949 -16.85 18.22 -12.84
CA LEU A 949 -17.55 17.36 -11.88
C LEU A 949 -19.02 17.14 -12.30
N GLU A 950 -19.67 18.18 -12.81
CA GLU A 950 -21.01 18.06 -13.38
C GLU A 950 -21.05 17.20 -14.64
N GLU A 951 -20.05 17.29 -15.52
CA GLU A 951 -19.92 16.45 -16.72
C GLU A 951 -19.75 14.97 -16.34
N ILE A 952 -18.88 14.66 -15.38
CA ILE A 952 -18.68 13.30 -14.87
C ILE A 952 -20.00 12.75 -14.32
N ASN A 953 -20.70 13.53 -13.50
CA ASN A 953 -22.01 13.15 -12.95
C ASN A 953 -23.09 12.94 -14.05
N LYS A 954 -23.01 13.67 -15.17
CA LYS A 954 -23.95 13.54 -16.30
C LYS A 954 -23.79 12.25 -17.09
N THR A 955 -22.67 11.54 -16.94
CA THR A 955 -22.53 10.18 -17.51
C THR A 955 -23.58 9.21 -16.94
N GLY A 956 -24.14 9.51 -15.78
CA GLY A 956 -25.13 8.69 -15.08
C GLY A 956 -24.52 7.52 -14.30
N TYR A 957 -23.24 7.24 -14.49
CA TYR A 957 -22.48 6.30 -13.68
C TYR A 957 -22.01 6.95 -12.37
N GLY A 958 -21.66 6.11 -11.40
CA GLY A 958 -21.27 6.56 -10.06
C GLY A 958 -20.70 5.43 -9.22
N LEU A 959 -19.72 4.69 -9.76
CA LEU A 959 -19.08 3.56 -9.08
C LEU A 959 -17.86 3.99 -8.26
N THR A 960 -16.72 4.21 -8.90
CA THR A 960 -15.50 4.69 -8.25
C THR A 960 -15.05 6.05 -8.77
N PHE A 961 -14.46 6.85 -7.90
CA PHE A 961 -13.84 8.11 -8.23
C PHE A 961 -12.58 8.32 -7.37
N SER A 962 -11.54 8.94 -7.92
CA SER A 962 -10.33 9.27 -7.19
C SER A 962 -9.99 10.75 -7.29
N VAL A 963 -9.45 11.31 -6.21
CA VAL A 963 -8.83 12.64 -6.18
C VAL A 963 -7.40 12.54 -5.66
N GLN A 964 -6.49 13.20 -6.36
CA GLN A 964 -5.08 13.34 -5.99
C GLN A 964 -4.81 14.84 -5.76
N SER A 965 -4.69 15.23 -4.49
CA SER A 965 -4.53 16.62 -4.06
C SER A 965 -3.99 16.69 -2.64
N ARG A 966 -3.29 17.78 -2.32
CA ARG A 966 -2.83 18.13 -0.96
C ARG A 966 -3.63 19.27 -0.33
N ILE A 967 -4.55 19.85 -1.09
CA ILE A 967 -5.41 20.96 -0.68
C ILE A 967 -6.72 20.38 -0.16
N GLN A 968 -6.94 20.52 1.14
CA GLN A 968 -8.09 19.92 1.81
C GLN A 968 -9.40 20.52 1.30
N SER A 969 -9.45 21.83 1.08
CA SER A 969 -10.64 22.49 0.54
C SER A 969 -11.00 22.02 -0.88
N ASN A 970 -10.02 21.68 -1.71
CA ASN A 970 -10.26 21.09 -3.03
C ASN A 970 -10.78 19.66 -2.91
N ILE A 971 -10.19 18.85 -2.01
CA ILE A 971 -10.68 17.50 -1.71
C ILE A 971 -12.14 17.57 -1.25
N ASP A 972 -12.45 18.43 -0.27
CA ASP A 972 -13.80 18.57 0.29
C ASP A 972 -14.81 19.02 -0.78
N LEU A 973 -14.45 20.00 -1.61
CA LEU A 973 -15.28 20.47 -2.73
C LEU A 973 -15.59 19.35 -3.73
N ILE A 974 -14.58 18.55 -4.09
CA ILE A 974 -14.72 17.45 -5.04
C ILE A 974 -15.58 16.34 -4.44
N VAL A 975 -15.30 15.94 -3.20
CA VAL A 975 -16.03 14.88 -2.48
C VAL A 975 -17.50 15.24 -2.29
N ASP A 976 -17.82 16.50 -1.98
CA ASP A 976 -19.20 16.98 -1.82
C ASP A 976 -19.99 16.97 -3.15
N LYS A 977 -19.33 17.29 -4.26
CA LYS A 977 -19.98 17.43 -5.58
C LYS A 977 -20.07 16.14 -6.37
N ILE A 978 -19.14 15.22 -6.22
CA ILE A 978 -19.10 13.99 -7.01
C ILE A 978 -20.17 13.00 -6.54
N LYS A 979 -20.85 12.37 -7.50
CA LYS A 979 -21.85 11.33 -7.23
C LYS A 979 -21.26 9.95 -7.53
N ALA A 980 -20.38 9.48 -6.65
CA ALA A 980 -19.78 8.15 -6.74
C ALA A 980 -20.00 7.37 -5.44
N GLY A 981 -20.19 6.06 -5.56
CA GLY A 981 -20.37 5.18 -4.40
C GLY A 981 -19.08 4.99 -3.59
N ASN A 982 -17.93 4.99 -4.24
CA ASN A 982 -16.63 4.84 -3.59
C ASN A 982 -15.69 5.97 -4.04
N VAL A 983 -15.27 6.81 -3.10
CA VAL A 983 -14.33 7.91 -3.35
C VAL A 983 -12.99 7.60 -2.67
N TYR A 984 -11.91 7.70 -3.43
CA TYR A 984 -10.54 7.44 -2.99
C TYR A 984 -9.74 8.74 -3.01
N VAL A 985 -8.99 9.02 -1.94
CA VAL A 985 -8.17 10.24 -1.81
C VAL A 985 -6.72 9.83 -1.68
N ASN A 986 -5.86 10.36 -2.56
CA ASN A 986 -4.41 10.14 -2.55
C ASN A 986 -4.00 8.66 -2.54
N ARG A 987 -4.68 7.84 -3.34
CA ARG A 987 -4.38 6.42 -3.59
C ARG A 987 -5.07 5.94 -4.87
N ASN A 988 -4.71 4.75 -5.34
CA ASN A 988 -5.47 4.03 -6.37
C ASN A 988 -6.94 3.80 -5.96
N GLN A 989 -7.78 3.57 -6.97
CA GLN A 989 -9.24 3.41 -6.82
C GLN A 989 -9.75 1.98 -6.99
N ILE A 990 -8.87 0.99 -6.83
CA ILE A 990 -9.21 -0.43 -6.98
C ILE A 990 -8.94 -1.19 -5.68
N GLY A 991 -9.38 -2.45 -5.61
CA GLY A 991 -9.13 -3.32 -4.45
C GLY A 991 -9.86 -2.85 -3.21
N ALA A 992 -11.17 -2.60 -3.34
CA ALA A 992 -12.01 -2.37 -2.18
C ALA A 992 -11.95 -3.58 -1.23
N VAL A 993 -11.91 -3.32 0.08
CA VAL A 993 -11.73 -4.34 1.11
C VAL A 993 -13.04 -4.52 1.86
N VAL A 994 -13.53 -5.75 1.91
CA VAL A 994 -14.79 -6.14 2.57
C VAL A 994 -14.78 -5.67 4.04
N GLY A 995 -15.84 -4.98 4.45
CA GLY A 995 -15.99 -4.44 5.80
C GLY A 995 -15.16 -3.18 6.11
N VAL A 996 -14.29 -2.73 5.19
CA VAL A 996 -13.48 -1.51 5.34
C VAL A 996 -13.93 -0.44 4.35
N THR A 997 -14.02 -0.80 3.07
CA THR A 997 -14.54 0.07 2.00
C THR A 997 -15.70 -0.60 1.29
N PRO A 998 -16.90 -0.70 1.91
CA PRO A 998 -18.09 -1.29 1.30
C PRO A 998 -18.28 -0.83 -0.15
N PHE A 999 -18.35 -1.79 -1.06
CA PHE A 999 -18.20 -1.54 -2.48
C PHE A 999 -19.56 -1.57 -3.19
N GLY A 1000 -19.78 -0.59 -4.07
CA GLY A 1000 -20.99 -0.52 -4.88
C GLY A 1000 -21.32 0.91 -5.28
N GLY A 1001 -21.96 1.06 -6.42
CA GLY A 1001 -22.23 2.35 -7.05
C GLY A 1001 -23.63 2.89 -6.79
N SER A 1002 -23.99 3.92 -7.56
CA SER A 1002 -25.36 4.41 -7.70
C SER A 1002 -25.64 4.79 -9.16
N GLY A 1003 -26.89 5.12 -9.49
CA GLY A 1003 -27.28 5.44 -10.86
C GLY A 1003 -27.13 4.24 -11.79
N LEU A 1004 -26.43 4.40 -12.91
CA LEU A 1004 -26.16 3.32 -13.86
C LEU A 1004 -25.16 2.27 -13.35
N SER A 1005 -24.49 2.53 -12.21
CA SER A 1005 -23.48 1.65 -11.60
C SER A 1005 -24.04 0.68 -10.56
N GLY A 1006 -25.30 0.82 -10.17
CA GLY A 1006 -25.96 -0.20 -9.39
C GLY A 1006 -27.12 0.31 -8.53
N THR A 1007 -27.82 -0.65 -7.92
CA THR A 1007 -28.95 -0.40 -7.03
C THR A 1007 -28.54 -0.27 -5.58
N GLY A 1008 -27.38 -0.84 -5.21
CA GLY A 1008 -27.06 -1.17 -3.84
C GLY A 1008 -28.03 -2.21 -3.23
N PRO A 1009 -27.91 -2.50 -1.92
CA PRO A 1009 -26.89 -1.98 -1.00
C PRO A 1009 -25.48 -2.46 -1.35
N LYS A 1010 -24.46 -1.78 -0.82
CA LYS A 1010 -23.04 -2.09 -1.08
C LYS A 1010 -22.65 -3.48 -0.60
N ALA A 1011 -22.00 -4.25 -1.46
CA ALA A 1011 -21.36 -5.51 -1.09
C ALA A 1011 -20.26 -5.28 -0.04
N GLY A 1012 -20.11 -6.22 0.88
CA GLY A 1012 -19.16 -6.13 1.99
C GLY A 1012 -19.46 -4.99 2.96
N GLY A 1013 -20.70 -4.47 2.96
CA GLY A 1013 -21.18 -3.46 3.88
C GLY A 1013 -22.23 -3.99 4.85
N PRO A 1014 -22.50 -3.23 5.93
CA PRO A 1014 -23.41 -3.67 6.99
C PRO A 1014 -24.87 -3.81 6.51
N PHE A 1015 -25.27 -3.07 5.48
CA PHE A 1015 -26.65 -3.08 4.99
C PHE A 1015 -26.94 -4.15 3.93
N TYR A 1016 -25.93 -4.92 3.49
CA TYR A 1016 -26.11 -5.87 2.40
C TYR A 1016 -27.11 -6.99 2.76
N LEU A 1017 -26.94 -7.61 3.93
CA LEU A 1017 -27.77 -8.74 4.37
C LEU A 1017 -29.25 -8.38 4.54
N HIS A 1018 -29.55 -7.14 4.93
CA HIS A 1018 -30.93 -6.66 5.10
C HIS A 1018 -31.75 -6.75 3.81
N ARG A 1019 -31.12 -6.73 2.64
CA ARG A 1019 -31.83 -6.86 1.36
C ARG A 1019 -32.24 -8.31 1.04
N PHE A 1020 -31.64 -9.29 1.72
CA PHE A 1020 -31.92 -10.73 1.57
C PHE A 1020 -32.98 -11.24 2.56
N VAL A 1021 -33.45 -10.40 3.49
CA VAL A 1021 -34.48 -10.72 4.47
C VAL A 1021 -35.72 -9.82 4.32
N THR A 1022 -36.82 -10.21 4.96
CA THR A 1022 -38.02 -9.40 5.14
C THR A 1022 -38.27 -9.16 6.63
N GLU A 1023 -38.86 -8.03 6.98
CA GLU A 1023 -39.19 -7.69 8.37
C GLU A 1023 -40.54 -8.31 8.75
N LYS A 1024 -40.64 -8.76 10.00
CA LYS A 1024 -41.90 -9.19 10.62
C LYS A 1024 -42.00 -8.65 12.04
N THR A 1025 -43.16 -8.06 12.33
CA THR A 1025 -43.48 -7.54 13.65
C THR A 1025 -44.51 -8.42 14.32
N VAL A 1026 -44.22 -8.81 15.56
CA VAL A 1026 -45.16 -9.50 16.45
C VAL A 1026 -45.53 -8.55 17.58
N THR A 1027 -46.81 -8.24 17.65
CA THR A 1027 -47.41 -7.41 18.70
C THR A 1027 -48.23 -8.30 19.62
N VAL A 1028 -47.87 -8.32 20.89
CA VAL A 1028 -48.55 -9.12 21.92
C VAL A 1028 -49.24 -8.18 22.89
N ASN A 1029 -50.58 -8.26 22.95
CA ASN A 1029 -51.34 -7.62 24.01
C ASN A 1029 -51.14 -8.39 25.32
N THR A 1030 -50.28 -7.88 26.20
CA THR A 1030 -49.97 -8.50 27.50
C THR A 1030 -51.00 -8.15 28.57
N THR A 1031 -51.87 -7.16 28.36
CA THR A 1031 -52.96 -6.88 29.33
C THR A 1031 -53.91 -8.06 29.49
N ALA A 1032 -54.18 -8.80 28.41
CA ALA A 1032 -55.00 -10.00 28.42
C ALA A 1032 -54.41 -11.15 29.29
N LEU A 1033 -53.13 -11.06 29.64
CA LEU A 1033 -52.41 -12.03 30.48
C LEU A 1033 -52.46 -11.69 31.98
N GLY A 1034 -53.15 -10.62 32.40
CA GLY A 1034 -53.32 -10.27 33.82
C GLY A 1034 -52.94 -8.84 34.22
N GLY A 1035 -52.77 -7.91 33.26
CA GLY A 1035 -52.39 -6.51 33.52
C GLY A 1035 -50.87 -6.28 33.65
N ASN A 1036 -50.44 -5.02 33.57
CA ASN A 1036 -49.02 -4.67 33.65
C ASN A 1036 -48.58 -4.54 35.13
N VAL A 1037 -47.99 -5.60 35.68
CA VAL A 1037 -47.49 -5.64 37.06
C VAL A 1037 -46.45 -4.55 37.33
N ALA A 1038 -45.61 -4.20 36.34
CA ALA A 1038 -44.60 -3.16 36.49
C ALA A 1038 -45.22 -1.77 36.73
N LEU A 1039 -46.39 -1.48 36.15
CA LEU A 1039 -47.15 -0.25 36.44
C LEU A 1039 -47.72 -0.21 37.86
N VAL A 1040 -48.15 -1.36 38.38
CA VAL A 1040 -48.73 -1.48 39.72
C VAL A 1040 -47.64 -1.40 40.81
N CYS A 1041 -46.40 -1.74 40.46
CA CYS A 1041 -45.24 -1.71 41.36
C CYS A 1041 -44.36 -0.46 41.22
N LEU A 1042 -44.82 0.60 40.52
CA LEU A 1042 -44.10 1.87 40.51
C LEU A 1042 -44.18 2.50 41.91
N GLU A 1043 -43.04 2.61 42.59
CA GLU A 1043 -42.93 3.39 43.83
C GLU A 1043 -42.86 4.88 43.49
N GLU A 1044 -43.61 5.71 44.24
CA GLU A 1044 -43.53 7.17 44.14
C GLU A 1044 -42.27 7.63 44.91
N GLU A 1045 -41.26 8.15 44.20
CA GLU A 1045 -40.16 8.96 44.78
C GLU A 1045 -40.53 10.43 44.90
#